data_AF-A0A0W0YAR6-F1
#
_entry.id   AF-A0A0W0YAR6-F1
#
_cell.length_a   1.000
_cell.length_b   1.000
_cell.length_c   1.000
_cell.angle_alpha   90.00
_cell.angle_beta   90.00
_cell.angle_gamma   90.00
#
_symmetry.space_group_name_H-M   'P 1'
#
loop_
_entity.id
_entity.type
_entity.pdbx_description
1 polymer ?
#
loop_
_entity_poly.entity_id
_entity_poly.type
_entity_poly.pdbx_seq_one_letter_code
_entity_poly.pdbx_strand_id
1 'polypeptide(L)'
;MKFHTHANRENHPLASLIPQNIWFEFFKNNEIPDSILDLMGSTDDEIKNAAIANELKTRETWIAIAVSHPALSTKELIEIGKKLNLDESSQLNLTVMLEEGPRTRELLKTLSEKEFYSHSLSESYFLRIQRAAKLGHIHTLKFLAKDMTAKASVEKINIDWGAIIARDDYEMFYRAAERGFLEVLKYLESLAPEKITDMIKASNFYAFEFAACFGHLHVLQYLHQKEPDILRKALPRADFITFIRAIIGRHLNILQFFEEHVSRELFQEMIKANNFRGFRYAAKFGSVDILKYLEEKAPQELQNMIAADNFNAFFAAVEQGHLPVLEYLKQKTSNEHWNRITNLLYGCFTGEIRANKNEIRRYLLAHANAHSFDYIEAHEEYRVDYVEPFVTEKMTALYTKRLEAQAQNPNAVFDVEPQEAQLLFYIARNLIRRNEFLLIEHLRFLLCIPAVKALAHAGPYIWRTNELLRLAQSVGNAAAANLLLTIPEVRTLAEQNNYYLDEQQGRLNLAELAANHESSLIVLTQGEQQRLQAAINRYQPLLKQGGVNQIMNELRTKLEALYQENPARLTIQEESLQLPLTWNAFQQLQLTSEQEQRALTAYYQNKAHTAWRYLSKPNPWMHHQASYVNINQAQTARWSTFEKYQTLISILYLATIDENTPCIDGFTLITRLQHFIDELAHIGRAHNWDKSRLNHQGIKEQYDDLEGDRPSCFSGVKRRLFQAVLGHPLLKLLTKDIIKTEINEFLRAHFEKTITNSNIVAVKQAWDKNIEEGDLNEDEIKHIQSLNVSSEQQQEFTRYLSNKYGPSFASDHELMRQVDDAFSLSTSSSHLFKHGGIMVEFFNQLTEDVSDSNLPHSSEPEVLHLNPAPSNSICVTEQHALDKTVQVPLHSSNEVPTKESSLEENTKKEFERSEKLQELQREMEIAEATDILEKSNFMTHLKIIQEKTKEFEQYALKNPQKYKNAAKAARELYQALEHARLDFVNKPEAIQKKLDDFKKTTGEAISHARPVLKEHRGWKQVLADIASAIITLATGFSTYFVTNRFRLFQVQTDAEKKLLDLEKNIQSITTHDK
;
A
#
# COMPACT_ATOMS: atom_id res chain seq x y z
N MET A 1 21.05 2.94 39.51
CA MET A 1 21.14 3.27 38.07
C MET A 1 20.82 2.08 37.18
N LYS A 2 20.01 2.28 36.12
CA LYS A 2 19.64 1.24 35.14
C LYS A 2 20.07 1.63 33.72
N PHE A 3 20.63 0.68 32.96
CA PHE A 3 21.09 0.88 31.60
C PHE A 3 20.14 0.21 30.59
N HIS A 4 19.76 0.94 29.53
CA HIS A 4 18.82 0.42 28.52
C HIS A 4 19.49 -0.39 27.40
N THR A 5 20.81 -0.25 27.21
CA THR A 5 21.60 -0.97 26.20
C THR A 5 22.96 -1.36 26.78
N HIS A 6 23.70 -2.23 26.08
CA HIS A 6 25.09 -2.55 26.38
C HIS A 6 26.00 -1.32 26.24
N ALA A 7 25.89 -0.62 25.10
CA ALA A 7 26.67 0.56 24.79
C ALA A 7 26.50 1.69 25.82
N ASN A 8 25.28 1.89 26.35
CA ASN A 8 25.04 2.89 27.40
C ASN A 8 25.79 2.58 28.70
N ARG A 9 26.08 1.29 28.98
CA ARG A 9 26.90 0.90 30.14
C ARG A 9 28.39 0.99 29.83
N GLU A 10 28.83 0.58 28.64
CA GLU A 10 30.24 0.70 28.24
C GLU A 10 30.72 2.16 28.18
N ASN A 11 29.83 3.10 27.87
CA ASN A 11 30.13 4.53 27.89
C ASN A 11 30.12 5.15 29.31
N HIS A 12 29.78 4.41 30.36
CA HIS A 12 29.71 4.92 31.74
C HIS A 12 31.05 4.73 32.47
N PRO A 13 31.63 5.76 33.11
CA PRO A 13 33.00 5.71 33.64
C PRO A 13 33.26 4.61 34.69
N LEU A 14 32.30 4.35 35.59
CA LEU A 14 32.43 3.32 36.63
C LEU A 14 31.88 1.95 36.19
N ALA A 15 30.62 1.89 35.72
CA ALA A 15 29.99 0.63 35.30
C ALA A 15 30.68 -0.10 34.13
N SER A 16 31.48 0.59 33.30
CA SER A 16 32.33 -0.05 32.27
C SER A 16 33.51 -0.84 32.85
N LEU A 17 33.96 -0.55 34.08
CA LEU A 17 35.02 -1.27 34.78
C LEU A 17 34.60 -2.69 35.20
N ILE A 18 33.30 -3.00 35.19
CA ILE A 18 32.78 -4.33 35.51
C ILE A 18 32.62 -5.13 34.20
N PRO A 19 33.41 -6.21 33.99
CA PRO A 19 33.33 -7.03 32.78
C PRO A 19 31.94 -7.61 32.52
N GLN A 20 31.53 -7.73 31.25
CA GLN A 20 30.20 -8.19 30.82
C GLN A 20 29.77 -9.52 31.46
N ASN A 21 30.71 -10.43 31.68
CA ASN A 21 30.49 -11.71 32.33
C ASN A 21 30.11 -11.58 33.82
N ILE A 22 30.81 -10.73 34.59
CA ILE A 22 30.44 -10.40 35.97
C ILE A 22 29.09 -9.68 35.96
N TRP A 23 28.87 -8.79 35.00
CA TRP A 23 27.62 -8.05 34.87
C TRP A 23 26.39 -8.96 34.72
N PHE A 24 26.45 -9.95 33.82
CA PHE A 24 25.34 -10.89 33.61
C PHE A 24 25.00 -11.74 34.85
N GLU A 25 25.99 -12.09 35.67
CA GLU A 25 25.79 -12.96 36.84
C GLU A 25 25.18 -12.20 38.03
N PHE A 26 25.65 -10.97 38.27
CA PHE A 26 25.36 -10.18 39.47
C PHE A 26 24.35 -9.04 39.25
N PHE A 27 24.41 -8.36 38.10
CA PHE A 27 23.70 -7.09 37.83
C PHE A 27 22.51 -7.32 36.89
N LYS A 28 21.56 -8.15 37.37
CA LYS A 28 20.32 -8.50 36.66
C LYS A 28 19.51 -7.26 36.27
N ASN A 29 18.72 -7.37 35.20
CA ASN A 29 17.94 -6.28 34.59
C ASN A 29 18.78 -5.09 34.08
N ASN A 30 20.10 -5.29 33.91
CA ASN A 30 21.07 -4.28 33.47
C ASN A 30 21.14 -3.08 34.45
N GLU A 31 21.12 -3.37 35.75
CA GLU A 31 20.94 -2.40 36.83
C GLU A 31 21.97 -2.58 37.94
N ILE A 32 22.55 -1.47 38.39
CA ILE A 32 23.50 -1.38 39.51
C ILE A 32 22.94 -0.41 40.56
N PRO A 33 22.91 -0.77 41.85
CA PRO A 33 22.52 0.17 42.91
C PRO A 33 23.43 1.40 42.93
N ASP A 34 22.86 2.58 43.12
CA ASP A 34 23.64 3.83 43.15
C ASP A 34 24.65 3.83 44.31
N SER A 35 24.28 3.23 45.45
CA SER A 35 25.21 3.00 46.58
C SER A 35 26.43 2.13 46.26
N ILE A 36 26.39 1.31 45.19
CA ILE A 36 27.58 0.58 44.71
C ILE A 36 28.40 1.48 43.77
N LEU A 37 27.76 2.30 42.94
CA LEU A 37 28.45 3.30 42.12
C LEU A 37 29.17 4.36 42.97
N ASP A 38 28.54 4.83 44.05
CA ASP A 38 29.14 5.77 45.00
C ASP A 38 30.42 5.19 45.62
N LEU A 39 30.40 3.90 46.01
CA LEU A 39 31.57 3.19 46.52
C LEU A 39 32.66 3.01 45.45
N MET A 40 32.30 2.69 44.19
CA MET A 40 33.25 2.62 43.07
C MET A 40 33.88 3.97 42.70
N GLY A 41 33.24 5.09 43.08
CA GLY A 41 33.73 6.45 42.87
C GLY A 41 34.44 7.06 44.08
N SER A 42 34.45 6.37 45.22
CA SER A 42 35.10 6.82 46.46
C SER A 42 36.62 6.64 46.39
N THR A 43 37.38 7.25 47.30
CA THR A 43 38.82 6.99 47.42
C THR A 43 39.11 5.68 48.15
N ASP A 44 40.28 5.08 47.89
CA ASP A 44 40.74 3.86 48.55
C ASP A 44 40.69 3.97 50.09
N ASP A 45 41.01 5.14 50.66
CA ASP A 45 40.99 5.36 52.11
C ASP A 45 39.58 5.57 52.67
N GLU A 46 38.65 6.12 51.90
CA GLU A 46 37.22 6.15 52.27
C GLU A 46 36.65 4.73 52.31
N ILE A 47 36.96 3.89 51.32
CA ILE A 47 36.50 2.49 51.27
C ILE A 47 37.08 1.67 52.43
N LYS A 48 38.36 1.86 52.77
CA LYS A 48 38.99 1.22 53.93
C LYS A 48 38.29 1.59 55.25
N ASN A 49 37.77 2.81 55.37
CA ASN A 49 37.16 3.33 56.59
C ASN A 49 35.61 3.26 56.59
N ALA A 50 34.98 2.96 55.46
CA ALA A 50 33.54 2.95 55.29
C ALA A 50 32.84 1.99 56.29
N ALA A 51 31.79 2.52 56.93
CA ALA A 51 30.81 1.71 57.65
C ALA A 51 29.85 1.09 56.62
N ILE A 52 30.16 -0.13 56.20
CA ILE A 52 29.38 -0.86 55.18
C ILE A 52 28.00 -1.21 55.77
N ALA A 53 26.95 -0.64 55.18
CA ALA A 53 25.57 -0.84 55.66
C ALA A 53 25.08 -2.28 55.43
N ASN A 54 24.35 -2.84 56.40
CA ASN A 54 23.82 -4.21 56.37
C ASN A 54 22.85 -4.50 55.22
N GLU A 55 22.34 -3.48 54.53
CA GLU A 55 21.40 -3.61 53.41
C GLU A 55 22.09 -3.75 52.04
N LEU A 56 23.43 -3.64 51.99
CA LEU A 56 24.19 -3.76 50.75
C LEU A 56 24.26 -5.19 50.22
N LYS A 57 24.15 -5.33 48.90
CA LYS A 57 24.37 -6.59 48.18
C LYS A 57 25.86 -6.97 48.25
N THR A 58 26.21 -7.86 49.16
CA THR A 58 27.60 -7.99 49.63
C THR A 58 28.59 -8.49 48.56
N ARG A 59 28.18 -9.46 47.73
CA ARG A 59 29.01 -10.03 46.65
C ARG A 59 29.21 -9.04 45.51
N GLU A 60 28.11 -8.39 45.12
CA GLU A 60 28.06 -7.36 44.09
C GLU A 60 28.90 -6.13 44.48
N THR A 61 28.87 -5.74 45.76
CA THR A 61 29.68 -4.65 46.30
C THR A 61 31.17 -5.02 46.32
N TRP A 62 31.53 -6.22 46.78
CA TRP A 62 32.93 -6.65 46.82
C TRP A 62 33.55 -6.71 45.42
N ILE A 63 32.84 -7.30 44.44
CA ILE A 63 33.38 -7.46 43.09
C ILE A 63 33.47 -6.10 42.36
N ALA A 64 32.52 -5.20 42.60
CA ALA A 64 32.57 -3.82 42.11
C ALA A 64 33.78 -3.06 42.65
N ILE A 65 34.05 -3.13 43.97
CA ILE A 65 35.25 -2.53 44.59
C ILE A 65 36.53 -3.17 44.03
N ALA A 66 36.57 -4.50 43.90
CA ALA A 66 37.76 -5.21 43.45
C ALA A 66 38.22 -4.81 42.03
N VAL A 67 37.29 -4.48 41.12
CA VAL A 67 37.60 -4.02 39.76
C VAL A 67 37.81 -2.50 39.66
N SER A 68 37.14 -1.68 40.46
CA SER A 68 37.29 -0.22 40.44
C SER A 68 38.51 0.29 41.19
N HIS A 69 38.98 -0.45 42.20
CA HIS A 69 40.14 -0.09 43.02
C HIS A 69 41.30 -1.07 42.79
N PRO A 70 42.04 -0.99 41.67
CA PRO A 70 43.16 -1.90 41.39
C PRO A 70 44.35 -1.72 42.34
N ALA A 71 44.46 -0.57 43.02
CA ALA A 71 45.58 -0.23 43.90
C ALA A 71 45.51 -0.89 45.30
N LEU A 72 44.31 -1.24 45.80
CA LEU A 72 44.14 -1.91 47.10
C LEU A 72 44.91 -3.25 47.12
N SER A 73 45.69 -3.47 48.17
CA SER A 73 46.45 -4.72 48.35
C SER A 73 45.55 -5.94 48.56
N THR A 74 46.12 -7.14 48.39
CA THR A 74 45.45 -8.42 48.67
C THR A 74 44.91 -8.49 50.10
N LYS A 75 45.64 -7.96 51.08
CA LYS A 75 45.22 -7.88 52.48
C LYS A 75 44.02 -6.95 52.67
N GLU A 76 44.04 -5.77 52.06
CA GLU A 76 42.93 -4.80 52.16
C GLU A 76 41.64 -5.35 51.52
N LEU A 77 41.71 -6.00 50.35
CA LEU A 77 40.55 -6.66 49.75
C LEU A 77 39.97 -7.78 50.63
N ILE A 78 40.82 -8.53 51.33
CA ILE A 78 40.37 -9.59 52.25
C ILE A 78 39.62 -9.02 53.45
N GLU A 79 40.13 -7.93 54.04
CA GLU A 79 39.46 -7.27 55.17
C GLU A 79 38.18 -6.55 54.73
N ILE A 80 38.12 -5.97 53.53
CA ILE A 80 36.88 -5.43 52.94
C ILE A 80 35.85 -6.55 52.74
N GLY A 81 36.27 -7.74 52.28
CA GLY A 81 35.40 -8.91 52.18
C GLY A 81 34.82 -9.36 53.52
N LYS A 82 35.64 -9.36 54.58
CA LYS A 82 35.16 -9.64 55.95
C LYS A 82 34.17 -8.60 56.46
N LYS A 83 34.40 -7.30 56.19
CA LYS A 83 33.43 -6.23 56.50
C LYS A 83 32.10 -6.41 55.76
N LEU A 84 32.12 -7.02 54.57
CA LEU A 84 30.95 -7.41 53.79
C LEU A 84 30.35 -8.77 54.21
N ASN A 85 30.76 -9.34 55.35
CA ASN A 85 30.36 -10.67 55.82
C ASN A 85 30.59 -11.79 54.78
N LEU A 86 31.63 -11.66 53.95
CA LEU A 86 32.08 -12.70 53.02
C LEU A 86 33.21 -13.50 53.67
N ASP A 87 32.98 -14.80 53.85
CA ASP A 87 34.01 -15.76 54.25
C ASP A 87 35.07 -15.95 53.14
N GLU A 88 36.22 -16.52 53.50
CA GLU A 88 37.31 -16.78 52.55
C GLU A 88 36.83 -17.60 51.33
N SER A 89 35.88 -18.51 51.52
CA SER A 89 35.30 -19.32 50.44
C SER A 89 34.48 -18.48 49.45
N SER A 90 33.62 -17.57 49.93
CA SER A 90 32.87 -16.63 49.09
C SER A 90 33.77 -15.63 48.39
N GLN A 91 34.79 -15.11 49.06
CA GLN A 91 35.76 -14.21 48.44
C GLN A 91 36.56 -14.92 47.34
N LEU A 92 36.96 -16.17 47.56
CA LEU A 92 37.65 -16.98 46.57
C LEU A 92 36.75 -17.30 45.35
N ASN A 93 35.46 -17.55 45.60
CA ASN A 93 34.45 -17.70 44.55
C ASN A 93 34.31 -16.45 43.67
N LEU A 94 34.46 -15.24 44.22
CA LEU A 94 34.44 -13.99 43.44
C LEU A 94 35.79 -13.71 42.76
N THR A 95 36.91 -13.99 43.44
CA THR A 95 38.26 -13.70 42.97
C THR A 95 38.57 -14.37 41.62
N VAL A 96 38.08 -15.60 41.38
CA VAL A 96 38.29 -16.32 40.11
C VAL A 96 37.66 -15.64 38.89
N MET A 97 36.79 -14.65 39.10
CA MET A 97 36.14 -13.88 38.05
C MET A 97 36.88 -12.59 37.67
N LEU A 98 37.86 -12.18 38.48
CA LEU A 98 38.72 -11.03 38.20
C LEU A 98 39.76 -11.38 37.13
N GLU A 99 40.25 -10.36 36.43
CA GLU A 99 41.27 -10.50 35.37
C GLU A 99 42.57 -11.16 35.89
N GLU A 100 43.26 -11.93 35.04
CA GLU A 100 44.45 -12.69 35.42
C GLU A 100 45.70 -11.79 35.63
N GLY A 101 45.86 -11.28 36.84
CA GLY A 101 46.99 -10.42 37.22
C GLY A 101 47.90 -10.99 38.33
N PRO A 102 49.03 -10.33 38.66
CA PRO A 102 49.83 -10.64 39.85
C PRO A 102 48.98 -10.56 41.14
N ARG A 103 48.21 -9.47 41.30
CA ARG A 103 47.28 -9.24 42.42
C ARG A 103 46.27 -10.37 42.58
N THR A 104 45.59 -10.75 41.49
CA THR A 104 44.60 -11.84 41.48
C THR A 104 45.26 -13.17 41.87
N ARG A 105 46.45 -13.50 41.33
CA ARG A 105 47.17 -14.74 41.67
C ARG A 105 47.61 -14.79 43.13
N GLU A 106 48.08 -13.68 43.70
CA GLU A 106 48.43 -13.60 45.12
C GLU A 106 47.17 -13.70 46.02
N LEU A 107 46.06 -13.07 45.61
CA LEU A 107 44.78 -13.14 46.32
C LEU A 107 44.19 -14.55 46.30
N LEU A 108 44.17 -15.22 45.14
CA LEU A 108 43.76 -16.62 44.99
C LEU A 108 44.56 -17.53 45.93
N LYS A 109 45.89 -17.39 45.96
CA LYS A 109 46.77 -18.16 46.85
C LYS A 109 46.44 -17.88 48.33
N THR A 110 46.38 -16.61 48.71
CA THR A 110 46.19 -16.19 50.12
C THR A 110 44.82 -16.59 50.67
N LEU A 111 43.76 -16.53 49.85
CA LEU A 111 42.43 -17.00 50.23
C LEU A 111 42.37 -18.53 50.29
N SER A 112 42.97 -19.21 49.31
CA SER A 112 43.02 -20.68 49.27
C SER A 112 43.78 -21.29 50.46
N GLU A 113 44.85 -20.65 50.93
CA GLU A 113 45.61 -21.07 52.12
C GLU A 113 44.84 -20.88 53.44
N LYS A 114 43.86 -19.97 53.46
CA LYS A 114 43.04 -19.65 54.65
C LYS A 114 41.69 -20.36 54.69
N GLU A 115 41.22 -20.90 53.57
CA GLU A 115 39.94 -21.58 53.46
C GLU A 115 39.88 -22.85 54.35
N PHE A 116 38.86 -22.92 55.21
CA PHE A 116 38.59 -24.07 56.07
C PHE A 116 37.45 -24.93 55.48
N TYR A 117 37.61 -26.26 55.45
CA TYR A 117 36.66 -27.15 54.76
C TYR A 117 35.51 -27.62 55.66
N SER A 118 34.29 -27.49 55.16
CA SER A 118 33.12 -28.19 55.68
C SER A 118 32.40 -28.97 54.58
N HIS A 119 32.77 -30.25 54.42
CA HIS A 119 31.93 -31.33 53.89
C HIS A 119 31.52 -31.35 52.39
N SER A 120 31.92 -30.39 51.54
CA SER A 120 31.89 -30.62 50.07
C SER A 120 32.96 -29.84 49.28
N LEU A 121 34.22 -30.30 49.35
CA LEU A 121 35.33 -29.82 48.53
C LEU A 121 34.98 -29.76 47.03
N SER A 122 34.24 -30.75 46.53
CA SER A 122 33.82 -30.85 45.12
C SER A 122 32.91 -29.70 44.66
N GLU A 123 31.93 -29.28 45.47
CA GLU A 123 30.97 -28.23 45.06
C GLU A 123 31.64 -26.85 44.97
N SER A 124 32.48 -26.52 45.96
CA SER A 124 33.17 -25.23 46.02
C SER A 124 34.17 -25.07 44.88
N TYR A 125 34.91 -26.14 44.55
CA TYR A 125 35.85 -26.11 43.42
C TYR A 125 35.15 -26.18 42.07
N PHE A 126 34.05 -26.93 41.93
CA PHE A 126 33.28 -26.98 40.69
C PHE A 126 32.86 -25.58 40.23
N LEU A 127 32.25 -24.77 41.09
CA LEU A 127 31.84 -23.41 40.73
C LEU A 127 33.03 -22.55 40.27
N ARG A 128 34.17 -22.65 40.95
CA ARG A 128 35.39 -21.90 40.63
C ARG A 128 36.00 -22.31 39.30
N ILE A 129 36.09 -23.62 39.06
CA ILE A 129 36.61 -24.23 37.83
C ILE A 129 35.69 -23.90 36.65
N GLN A 130 34.36 -24.01 36.84
CA GLN A 130 33.37 -23.67 35.83
C GLN A 130 33.46 -22.19 35.46
N ARG A 131 33.56 -21.27 36.44
CA ARG A 131 33.78 -19.83 36.19
C ARG A 131 35.11 -19.60 35.46
N ALA A 132 36.24 -20.09 35.96
CA ALA A 132 37.54 -19.88 35.32
C ALA A 132 37.57 -20.38 33.86
N ALA A 133 36.97 -21.53 33.57
CA ALA A 133 36.83 -22.06 32.21
C ALA A 133 35.91 -21.20 31.32
N LYS A 134 34.72 -20.81 31.82
CA LYS A 134 33.77 -19.90 31.13
C LYS A 134 34.37 -18.53 30.82
N LEU A 135 35.42 -18.11 31.54
CA LEU A 135 36.09 -16.81 31.38
C LEU A 135 37.42 -16.87 30.62
N GLY A 136 37.93 -18.06 30.31
CA GLY A 136 39.22 -18.20 29.62
C GLY A 136 40.43 -18.03 30.55
N HIS A 137 40.21 -17.96 31.87
CA HIS A 137 41.23 -17.73 32.89
C HIS A 137 42.08 -19.00 33.10
N ILE A 138 42.97 -19.28 32.14
CA ILE A 138 43.72 -20.53 32.05
C ILE A 138 44.73 -20.71 33.18
N HIS A 139 45.33 -19.62 33.69
CA HIS A 139 46.26 -19.72 34.83
C HIS A 139 45.51 -19.99 36.13
N THR A 140 44.34 -19.38 36.31
CA THR A 140 43.42 -19.57 37.43
C THR A 140 42.87 -20.99 37.42
N LEU A 141 42.43 -21.49 36.25
CA LEU A 141 41.95 -22.85 36.07
C LEU A 141 43.04 -23.90 36.41
N LYS A 142 44.27 -23.69 35.93
CA LYS A 142 45.43 -24.54 36.27
C LYS A 142 45.80 -24.48 37.75
N PHE A 143 45.73 -23.29 38.37
CA PHE A 143 45.93 -23.12 39.81
C PHE A 143 44.87 -23.90 40.60
N LEU A 144 43.58 -23.68 40.33
CA LEU A 144 42.47 -24.34 41.02
C LEU A 144 42.52 -25.86 40.91
N ALA A 145 42.86 -26.40 39.73
CA ALA A 145 42.95 -27.85 39.54
C ALA A 145 44.12 -28.46 40.34
N LYS A 146 45.30 -27.81 40.34
CA LYS A 146 46.45 -28.23 41.14
C LYS A 146 46.15 -28.16 42.64
N ASP A 147 45.52 -27.07 43.05
CA ASP A 147 45.16 -26.77 44.44
C ASP A 147 44.12 -27.76 44.99
N MET A 148 43.06 -28.02 44.21
CA MET A 148 42.07 -29.06 44.52
C MET A 148 42.72 -30.44 44.67
N THR A 149 43.64 -30.80 43.77
CA THR A 149 44.35 -32.10 43.80
C THR A 149 45.22 -32.23 45.05
N ALA A 150 45.93 -31.16 45.44
CA ALA A 150 46.73 -31.15 46.67
C ALA A 150 45.84 -31.32 47.92
N LYS A 151 44.72 -30.58 47.99
CA LYS A 151 43.78 -30.61 49.12
C LYS A 151 43.06 -31.96 49.25
N ALA A 152 42.54 -32.49 48.14
CA ALA A 152 41.92 -33.80 48.09
C ALA A 152 42.90 -34.92 48.49
N SER A 153 44.19 -34.81 48.13
CA SER A 153 45.21 -35.76 48.57
C SER A 153 45.45 -35.73 50.09
N VAL A 154 45.36 -34.56 50.75
CA VAL A 154 45.43 -34.45 52.21
C VAL A 154 44.19 -35.08 52.87
N GLU A 155 43.01 -34.82 52.32
CA GLU A 155 41.73 -35.35 52.82
C GLU A 155 41.45 -36.81 52.41
N LYS A 156 42.34 -37.43 51.62
CA LYS A 156 42.19 -38.77 51.01
C LYS A 156 40.92 -38.92 50.15
N ILE A 157 40.47 -37.83 49.54
CA ILE A 157 39.35 -37.79 48.60
C ILE A 157 39.88 -38.12 47.21
N ASN A 158 39.23 -39.05 46.50
CA ASN A 158 39.51 -39.28 45.08
C ASN A 158 38.81 -38.21 44.23
N ILE A 159 39.53 -37.59 43.30
CA ILE A 159 38.94 -36.63 42.35
C ILE A 159 38.57 -37.37 41.06
N ASP A 160 37.28 -37.32 40.71
CA ASP A 160 36.81 -37.68 39.38
C ASP A 160 36.67 -36.41 38.53
N TRP A 161 37.70 -36.12 37.75
CA TRP A 161 37.71 -34.99 36.81
C TRP A 161 36.65 -35.13 35.72
N GLY A 162 36.36 -36.36 35.27
CA GLY A 162 35.31 -36.64 34.30
C GLY A 162 33.93 -36.24 34.86
N ALA A 163 33.61 -36.61 36.10
CA ALA A 163 32.37 -36.24 36.76
C ALA A 163 32.26 -34.72 37.05
N ILE A 164 33.36 -34.05 37.40
CA ILE A 164 33.39 -32.58 37.60
C ILE A 164 33.11 -31.85 36.29
N ILE A 165 33.75 -32.30 35.20
CA ILE A 165 33.63 -31.66 33.87
C ILE A 165 32.28 -31.98 33.22
N ALA A 166 31.68 -33.15 33.48
CA ALA A 166 30.37 -33.57 32.96
C ALA A 166 29.15 -32.88 33.58
N ARG A 167 29.32 -32.14 34.69
CA ARG A 167 28.23 -31.36 35.32
C ARG A 167 27.64 -30.34 34.34
N ASP A 168 26.34 -30.09 34.51
CA ASP A 168 25.53 -29.22 33.65
C ASP A 168 25.66 -29.56 32.14
N ASP A 169 25.76 -30.87 31.84
CA ASP A 169 25.98 -31.41 30.48
C ASP A 169 27.18 -30.76 29.78
N TYR A 170 28.32 -30.78 30.48
CA TYR A 170 29.61 -30.24 30.01
C TYR A 170 29.61 -28.73 29.71
N GLU A 171 28.82 -27.92 30.44
CA GLU A 171 28.69 -26.48 30.17
C GLU A 171 30.05 -25.75 30.11
N MET A 172 30.98 -26.05 31.01
CA MET A 172 32.29 -25.39 31.02
C MET A 172 33.08 -25.58 29.71
N PHE A 173 32.86 -26.69 29.00
CA PHE A 173 33.50 -26.98 27.72
C PHE A 173 32.83 -26.20 26.58
N TYR A 174 31.51 -26.32 26.40
CA TYR A 174 30.85 -25.62 25.29
C TYR A 174 30.82 -24.09 25.46
N ARG A 175 30.84 -23.56 26.69
CA ARG A 175 31.00 -22.11 26.95
C ARG A 175 32.41 -21.60 26.68
N ALA A 176 33.44 -22.41 26.92
CA ALA A 176 34.80 -22.07 26.52
C ALA A 176 34.95 -22.08 24.99
N ALA A 177 34.27 -23.00 24.29
CA ALA A 177 34.22 -23.04 22.83
C ALA A 177 33.44 -21.86 22.23
N GLU A 178 32.30 -21.48 22.85
CA GLU A 178 31.50 -20.28 22.51
C GLU A 178 32.32 -18.98 22.48
N ARG A 179 33.38 -18.91 23.31
CA ARG A 179 34.26 -17.73 23.44
C ARG A 179 35.65 -17.92 22.81
N GLY A 180 35.88 -19.04 22.12
CA GLY A 180 37.13 -19.29 21.40
C GLY A 180 38.33 -19.67 22.28
N PHE A 181 38.11 -20.05 23.55
CA PHE A 181 39.16 -20.35 24.53
C PHE A 181 39.79 -21.74 24.34
N LEU A 182 40.45 -21.95 23.20
CA LEU A 182 41.06 -23.24 22.81
C LEU A 182 42.00 -23.83 23.87
N GLU A 183 42.81 -23.02 24.55
CA GLU A 183 43.73 -23.51 25.60
C GLU A 183 43.00 -24.00 26.86
N VAL A 184 41.78 -23.51 27.13
CA VAL A 184 40.90 -24.09 28.16
C VAL A 184 40.38 -25.45 27.69
N LEU A 185 39.92 -25.57 26.44
CA LEU A 185 39.43 -26.85 25.90
C LEU A 185 40.49 -27.96 25.94
N LYS A 186 41.72 -27.64 25.53
CA LYS A 186 42.88 -28.55 25.62
C LYS A 186 43.22 -28.92 27.06
N TYR A 187 43.06 -27.99 28.01
CA TYR A 187 43.34 -28.27 29.42
C TYR A 187 42.25 -29.14 30.06
N LEU A 188 40.97 -28.90 29.74
CA LEU A 188 39.87 -29.77 30.15
C LEU A 188 40.02 -31.18 29.55
N GLU A 189 40.44 -31.31 28.28
CA GLU A 189 40.84 -32.59 27.70
C GLU A 189 41.96 -33.25 28.53
N SER A 190 43.00 -32.50 28.92
CA SER A 190 44.12 -33.08 29.68
C SER A 190 43.76 -33.56 31.09
N LEU A 191 42.62 -33.12 31.65
CA LEU A 191 42.11 -33.54 32.96
C LEU A 191 41.20 -34.78 32.87
N ALA A 192 40.47 -34.95 31.76
CA ALA A 192 39.58 -36.10 31.52
C ALA A 192 39.62 -36.52 30.03
N PRO A 193 40.74 -37.08 29.55
CA PRO A 193 40.95 -37.37 28.12
C PRO A 193 39.97 -38.42 27.59
N GLU A 194 39.52 -39.34 28.43
CA GLU A 194 38.48 -40.33 28.11
C GLU A 194 37.10 -39.73 27.87
N LYS A 195 36.89 -38.46 28.28
CA LYS A 195 35.63 -37.73 28.12
C LYS A 195 35.58 -36.79 26.93
N ILE A 196 36.66 -36.59 26.16
CA ILE A 196 36.68 -35.61 25.06
C ILE A 196 35.55 -35.82 24.04
N THR A 197 35.25 -37.06 23.69
CA THR A 197 34.15 -37.40 22.79
C THR A 197 32.77 -37.07 23.38
N ASP A 198 32.58 -37.26 24.69
CA ASP A 198 31.36 -36.88 25.40
C ASP A 198 31.23 -35.34 25.46
N MET A 199 32.30 -34.63 25.84
CA MET A 199 32.37 -33.16 25.87
C MET A 199 32.00 -32.52 24.52
N ILE A 200 32.43 -33.14 23.41
CA ILE A 200 32.16 -32.68 22.04
C ILE A 200 30.68 -32.91 21.66
N LYS A 201 30.09 -34.04 22.08
CA LYS A 201 28.69 -34.42 21.77
C LYS A 201 27.67 -33.76 22.70
N ALA A 202 28.12 -33.32 23.87
CA ALA A 202 27.36 -32.65 24.90
C ALA A 202 26.48 -31.52 24.37
N SER A 203 25.30 -31.38 24.98
CA SER A 203 24.25 -30.45 24.58
C SER A 203 24.09 -30.39 23.05
N ASN A 204 24.03 -31.55 22.40
CA ASN A 204 23.77 -31.66 20.97
C ASN A 204 24.84 -31.02 20.04
N PHE A 205 26.12 -31.06 20.42
CA PHE A 205 27.27 -30.42 19.74
C PHE A 205 27.35 -28.89 19.90
N TYR A 206 26.82 -28.31 20.98
CA TYR A 206 26.89 -26.86 21.25
C TYR A 206 28.31 -26.28 21.16
N ALA A 207 29.35 -27.02 21.54
CA ALA A 207 30.74 -26.57 21.40
C ALA A 207 31.10 -26.26 19.93
N PHE A 208 30.65 -27.09 18.99
CA PHE A 208 30.86 -26.88 17.56
C PHE A 208 29.91 -25.82 17.00
N GLU A 209 28.63 -25.86 17.38
CA GLU A 209 27.67 -24.85 16.93
C GLU A 209 28.14 -23.45 17.31
N PHE A 210 28.40 -23.18 18.59
CA PHE A 210 28.78 -21.85 19.06
C PHE A 210 30.13 -21.38 18.49
N ALA A 211 31.14 -22.25 18.41
CA ALA A 211 32.42 -21.90 17.79
C ALA A 211 32.25 -21.46 16.32
N ALA A 212 31.34 -22.07 15.56
CA ALA A 212 31.00 -21.61 14.21
C ALA A 212 30.18 -20.31 14.19
N CYS A 213 29.27 -20.12 15.15
CA CYS A 213 28.44 -18.91 15.27
C CYS A 213 29.26 -17.64 15.55
N PHE A 214 30.37 -17.78 16.29
CA PHE A 214 31.24 -16.68 16.71
C PHE A 214 32.60 -16.65 15.97
N GLY A 215 32.75 -17.46 14.91
CA GLY A 215 33.90 -17.36 13.99
C GLY A 215 35.21 -17.98 14.50
N HIS A 216 35.15 -18.83 15.52
CA HIS A 216 36.31 -19.45 16.17
C HIS A 216 36.83 -20.68 15.41
N LEU A 217 37.37 -20.44 14.21
CA LEU A 217 37.89 -21.48 13.30
C LEU A 217 38.92 -22.40 13.97
N HIS A 218 39.82 -21.85 14.79
CA HIS A 218 40.83 -22.62 15.54
C HIS A 218 40.22 -23.60 16.54
N VAL A 219 39.04 -23.30 17.09
CA VAL A 219 38.27 -24.24 17.91
C VAL A 219 37.63 -25.32 17.03
N LEU A 220 37.02 -24.95 15.90
CA LEU A 220 36.43 -25.94 14.97
C LEU A 220 37.46 -26.94 14.45
N GLN A 221 38.65 -26.47 14.07
CA GLN A 221 39.78 -27.32 13.65
C GLN A 221 40.18 -28.32 14.74
N TYR A 222 40.27 -27.87 15.99
CA TYR A 222 40.55 -28.74 17.14
C TYR A 222 39.41 -29.74 17.40
N LEU A 223 38.15 -29.33 17.38
CA LEU A 223 37.00 -30.23 17.57
C LEU A 223 36.93 -31.29 16.46
N HIS A 224 37.21 -30.91 15.21
CA HIS A 224 37.31 -31.83 14.08
C HIS A 224 38.50 -32.79 14.19
N GLN A 225 39.66 -32.31 14.67
CA GLN A 225 40.81 -33.18 14.95
C GLN A 225 40.47 -34.29 15.98
N LYS A 226 39.61 -33.99 16.96
CA LYS A 226 39.24 -34.91 18.05
C LYS A 226 38.03 -35.81 17.73
N GLU A 227 37.07 -35.33 16.95
CA GLU A 227 35.98 -36.14 16.38
C GLU A 227 35.91 -35.84 14.86
N PRO A 228 36.63 -36.58 14.00
CA PRO A 228 36.67 -36.31 12.55
C PRO A 228 35.30 -36.27 11.88
N ASP A 229 34.37 -37.11 12.35
CA ASP A 229 32.98 -37.17 11.89
C ASP A 229 32.09 -35.97 12.30
N ILE A 230 32.59 -35.03 13.12
CA ILE A 230 31.74 -34.02 13.78
C ILE A 230 30.95 -33.17 12.78
N LEU A 231 31.53 -32.76 11.65
CA LEU A 231 30.83 -31.96 10.64
C LEU A 231 29.61 -32.71 10.09
N ARG A 232 29.78 -33.99 9.72
CA ARG A 232 28.72 -34.86 9.21
C ARG A 232 27.60 -35.12 10.23
N LYS A 233 27.91 -35.07 11.53
CA LYS A 233 26.95 -35.28 12.64
C LYS A 233 26.26 -33.98 13.09
N ALA A 234 26.96 -32.85 13.04
CA ALA A 234 26.50 -31.57 13.57
C ALA A 234 25.86 -30.66 12.51
N LEU A 235 26.40 -30.59 11.29
CA LEU A 235 25.89 -29.67 10.26
C LEU A 235 24.47 -29.98 9.76
N PRO A 236 24.04 -31.25 9.53
CA PRO A 236 22.66 -31.52 9.07
C PRO A 236 21.56 -31.19 10.08
N ARG A 237 21.92 -30.81 11.31
CA ARG A 237 20.97 -30.57 12.39
C ARG A 237 20.21 -29.26 12.21
N ALA A 238 18.93 -29.27 12.62
CA ALA A 238 18.06 -28.10 12.62
C ALA A 238 18.11 -27.31 11.30
N ASP A 239 18.04 -28.04 10.19
CA ASP A 239 18.06 -27.53 8.81
C ASP A 239 19.25 -26.62 8.51
N PHE A 240 20.44 -27.10 8.89
CA PHE A 240 21.75 -26.47 8.69
C PHE A 240 21.94 -25.13 9.43
N ILE A 241 21.32 -24.98 10.61
CA ILE A 241 21.35 -23.73 11.39
C ILE A 241 22.78 -23.20 11.65
N THR A 242 23.76 -24.09 11.84
CA THR A 242 25.16 -23.73 12.10
C THR A 242 25.81 -23.03 10.89
N PHE A 243 25.53 -23.50 9.68
CA PHE A 243 25.95 -22.85 8.43
C PHE A 243 25.29 -21.48 8.28
N ILE A 244 23.98 -21.39 8.55
CA ILE A 244 23.23 -20.12 8.50
C ILE A 244 23.77 -19.12 9.54
N ARG A 245 24.11 -19.56 10.76
CA ARG A 245 24.66 -18.67 11.80
C ARG A 245 26.08 -18.21 11.47
N ALA A 246 26.93 -19.04 10.87
CA ALA A 246 28.23 -18.62 10.37
C ALA A 246 28.09 -17.53 9.26
N ILE A 247 27.09 -17.64 8.39
CA ILE A 247 26.75 -16.60 7.40
C ILE A 247 26.28 -15.31 8.07
N ILE A 248 25.43 -15.40 9.09
CA ILE A 248 24.94 -14.23 9.87
C ILE A 248 26.11 -13.52 10.59
N GLY A 249 27.03 -14.29 11.18
CA GLY A 249 28.28 -13.77 11.76
C GLY A 249 29.30 -13.27 10.72
N ARG A 250 29.02 -13.45 9.42
CA ARG A 250 29.86 -13.04 8.29
C ARG A 250 31.21 -13.77 8.24
N HIS A 251 31.25 -15.01 8.71
CA HIS A 251 32.47 -15.81 8.88
C HIS A 251 32.77 -16.68 7.64
N LEU A 252 33.19 -16.06 6.54
CA LEU A 252 33.50 -16.76 5.27
C LEU A 252 34.52 -17.90 5.45
N ASN A 253 35.53 -17.70 6.30
CA ASN A 253 36.54 -18.70 6.66
C ASN A 253 35.97 -19.99 7.28
N ILE A 254 34.82 -19.88 7.97
CA ILE A 254 34.11 -21.04 8.54
C ILE A 254 33.38 -21.80 7.43
N LEU A 255 32.85 -21.10 6.43
CA LEU A 255 32.19 -21.72 5.27
C LEU A 255 33.20 -22.47 4.39
N GLN A 256 34.38 -21.88 4.18
CA GLN A 256 35.52 -22.52 3.51
C GLN A 256 35.98 -23.78 4.25
N PHE A 257 36.14 -23.70 5.58
CA PHE A 257 36.45 -24.88 6.39
C PHE A 257 35.37 -25.97 6.27
N PHE A 258 34.10 -25.61 6.19
CA PHE A 258 33.03 -26.58 5.93
C PHE A 258 33.11 -27.18 4.52
N GLU A 259 33.33 -26.39 3.47
CA GLU A 259 33.53 -26.87 2.09
C GLU A 259 34.66 -27.91 2.00
N GLU A 260 35.80 -27.62 2.63
CA GLU A 260 37.01 -28.46 2.61
C GLU A 260 36.81 -29.83 3.30
N HIS A 261 35.91 -29.93 4.27
CA HIS A 261 35.80 -31.07 5.20
C HIS A 261 34.44 -31.80 5.14
N VAL A 262 33.59 -31.50 4.16
CA VAL A 262 32.35 -32.25 3.88
C VAL A 262 32.28 -32.72 2.42
N SER A 263 31.36 -33.65 2.11
CA SER A 263 31.15 -34.05 0.72
C SER A 263 30.49 -32.92 -0.06
N ARG A 264 30.77 -32.84 -1.37
CA ARG A 264 30.21 -31.81 -2.26
C ARG A 264 28.68 -31.81 -2.21
N GLU A 265 28.06 -32.98 -2.12
CA GLU A 265 26.62 -33.18 -2.05
C GLU A 265 26.05 -32.51 -0.80
N LEU A 266 26.64 -32.78 0.37
CA LEU A 266 26.23 -32.19 1.64
C LEU A 266 26.41 -30.65 1.63
N PHE A 267 27.49 -30.15 1.03
CA PHE A 267 27.69 -28.70 0.89
C PHE A 267 26.63 -28.05 -0.03
N GLN A 268 26.24 -28.72 -1.12
CA GLN A 268 25.16 -28.24 -1.99
C GLN A 268 23.78 -28.29 -1.29
N GLU A 269 23.52 -29.30 -0.46
CA GLU A 269 22.33 -29.34 0.40
C GLU A 269 22.29 -28.15 1.37
N MET A 270 23.42 -27.82 2.01
CA MET A 270 23.56 -26.65 2.89
C MET A 270 23.25 -25.33 2.18
N ILE A 271 23.71 -25.16 0.93
CA ILE A 271 23.41 -23.97 0.11
C ILE A 271 21.92 -23.88 -0.23
N LYS A 272 21.31 -25.00 -0.62
CA LYS A 272 19.89 -25.08 -1.05
C LYS A 272 18.89 -24.99 0.10
N ALA A 273 19.33 -25.30 1.32
CA ALA A 273 18.52 -25.40 2.53
C ALA A 273 17.53 -24.22 2.72
N ASN A 274 16.29 -24.55 3.10
CA ASN A 274 15.26 -23.58 3.46
C ASN A 274 15.00 -22.51 2.39
N ASN A 275 14.96 -22.92 1.11
CA ASN A 275 14.88 -22.04 -0.05
C ASN A 275 16.00 -20.99 -0.03
N PHE A 276 17.23 -21.48 -0.19
CA PHE A 276 18.46 -20.69 -0.26
C PHE A 276 18.63 -19.70 0.91
N ARG A 277 18.28 -20.16 2.12
CA ARG A 277 18.27 -19.31 3.32
C ARG A 277 19.64 -18.66 3.55
N GLY A 278 20.74 -19.38 3.31
CA GLY A 278 22.09 -18.83 3.43
C GLY A 278 22.29 -17.57 2.58
N PHE A 279 21.97 -17.63 1.29
CA PHE A 279 22.11 -16.51 0.36
C PHE A 279 21.25 -15.30 0.79
N ARG A 280 20.00 -15.53 1.18
CA ARG A 280 19.09 -14.47 1.64
C ARG A 280 19.58 -13.78 2.93
N TYR A 281 20.16 -14.54 3.86
CA TYR A 281 20.76 -13.98 5.08
C TYR A 281 22.09 -13.26 4.81
N ALA A 282 22.92 -13.75 3.87
CA ALA A 282 24.12 -13.03 3.44
C ALA A 282 23.77 -11.66 2.83
N ALA A 283 22.71 -11.59 2.03
CA ALA A 283 22.18 -10.33 1.50
C ALA A 283 21.62 -9.42 2.61
N LYS A 284 20.84 -9.97 3.55
CA LYS A 284 20.30 -9.22 4.71
C LYS A 284 21.40 -8.63 5.59
N PHE A 285 22.55 -9.28 5.73
CA PHE A 285 23.65 -8.81 6.58
C PHE A 285 24.83 -8.18 5.81
N GLY A 286 24.64 -7.84 4.53
CA GLY A 286 25.60 -7.04 3.75
C GLY A 286 26.86 -7.77 3.29
N SER A 287 26.88 -9.10 3.33
CA SER A 287 28.05 -9.93 3.05
C SER A 287 28.19 -10.26 1.56
N VAL A 288 28.59 -9.26 0.76
CA VAL A 288 28.84 -9.40 -0.69
C VAL A 288 29.92 -10.45 -0.99
N ASP A 289 30.90 -10.60 -0.10
CA ASP A 289 31.93 -11.64 -0.12
C ASP A 289 31.33 -13.05 -0.04
N ILE A 290 30.41 -13.29 0.89
CA ILE A 290 29.69 -14.55 1.01
C ILE A 290 28.75 -14.77 -0.18
N LEU A 291 28.08 -13.74 -0.69
CA LEU A 291 27.23 -13.86 -1.87
C LEU A 291 28.01 -14.29 -3.12
N LYS A 292 29.21 -13.72 -3.34
CA LYS A 292 30.13 -14.09 -4.43
C LYS A 292 30.68 -15.50 -4.25
N TYR A 293 31.01 -15.89 -3.03
CA TYR A 293 31.47 -17.25 -2.72
C TYR A 293 30.34 -18.28 -2.97
N LEU A 294 29.10 -18.00 -2.57
CA LEU A 294 27.95 -18.86 -2.88
C LEU A 294 27.66 -18.94 -4.39
N GLU A 295 27.83 -17.84 -5.14
CA GLU A 295 27.83 -17.86 -6.61
C GLU A 295 28.92 -18.79 -7.17
N GLU A 296 30.17 -18.67 -6.69
CA GLU A 296 31.29 -19.52 -7.13
C GLU A 296 31.02 -21.01 -6.90
N LYS A 297 30.45 -21.37 -5.74
CA LYS A 297 30.23 -22.78 -5.36
C LYS A 297 28.94 -23.39 -5.90
N ALA A 298 27.95 -22.58 -6.28
CA ALA A 298 26.69 -23.05 -6.85
C ALA A 298 26.20 -22.13 -8.00
N PRO A 299 26.98 -21.94 -9.09
CA PRO A 299 26.68 -20.96 -10.13
C PRO A 299 25.36 -21.25 -10.87
N GLN A 300 25.04 -22.53 -11.06
CA GLN A 300 23.79 -22.97 -11.69
C GLN A 300 22.55 -22.68 -10.83
N GLU A 301 22.72 -22.47 -9.53
CA GLU A 301 21.63 -22.12 -8.61
C GLU A 301 21.48 -20.61 -8.43
N LEU A 302 22.34 -19.77 -9.03
CA LEU A 302 22.36 -18.33 -8.78
C LEU A 302 21.01 -17.64 -9.03
N GLN A 303 20.33 -17.98 -10.12
CA GLN A 303 19.00 -17.41 -10.40
C GLN A 303 17.94 -17.92 -9.42
N ASN A 304 18.05 -19.16 -8.94
CA ASN A 304 17.17 -19.71 -7.91
C ASN A 304 17.42 -19.04 -6.55
N MET A 305 18.69 -18.80 -6.20
CA MET A 305 19.12 -18.07 -5.01
C MET A 305 18.61 -16.62 -5.01
N ILE A 306 18.61 -15.95 -6.16
CA ILE A 306 18.07 -14.59 -6.33
C ILE A 306 16.53 -14.58 -6.25
N ALA A 307 15.85 -15.52 -6.91
CA ALA A 307 14.38 -15.61 -6.91
C ALA A 307 13.78 -16.11 -5.59
N ALA A 308 14.58 -16.74 -4.74
CA ALA A 308 14.18 -17.37 -3.49
C ALA A 308 13.29 -16.49 -2.59
N ASP A 309 12.21 -17.11 -2.08
CA ASP A 309 11.23 -16.49 -1.18
C ASP A 309 10.66 -15.16 -1.74
N ASN A 310 10.38 -15.14 -3.06
CA ASN A 310 9.96 -13.97 -3.84
C ASN A 310 10.98 -12.82 -3.74
N PHE A 311 12.20 -13.03 -4.26
CA PHE A 311 13.27 -12.02 -4.31
C PHE A 311 13.67 -11.44 -2.94
N ASN A 312 13.47 -12.20 -1.85
CA ASN A 312 13.67 -11.72 -0.49
C ASN A 312 15.12 -11.26 -0.20
N ALA A 313 16.12 -11.79 -0.90
CA ALA A 313 17.49 -11.30 -0.82
C ALA A 313 17.60 -9.80 -1.18
N PHE A 314 16.91 -9.37 -2.23
CA PHE A 314 16.86 -7.97 -2.65
C PHE A 314 16.11 -7.11 -1.62
N PHE A 315 14.92 -7.53 -1.20
CA PHE A 315 14.12 -6.77 -0.24
C PHE A 315 14.76 -6.64 1.15
N ALA A 316 15.44 -7.68 1.62
CA ALA A 316 16.19 -7.61 2.88
C ALA A 316 17.40 -6.68 2.79
N ALA A 317 18.07 -6.63 1.64
CA ALA A 317 19.16 -5.68 1.40
C ALA A 317 18.65 -4.22 1.30
N VAL A 318 17.44 -3.98 0.78
CA VAL A 318 16.78 -2.67 0.86
C VAL A 318 16.44 -2.30 2.32
N GLU A 319 15.77 -3.18 3.06
CA GLU A 319 15.36 -2.98 4.47
C GLU A 319 16.56 -2.60 5.36
N GLN A 320 17.71 -3.28 5.20
CA GLN A 320 18.93 -3.01 5.99
C GLN A 320 19.87 -1.96 5.38
N GLY A 321 19.58 -1.44 4.18
CA GLY A 321 20.36 -0.35 3.57
C GLY A 321 21.69 -0.76 2.91
N HIS A 322 21.78 -1.97 2.36
CA HIS A 322 23.03 -2.54 1.82
C HIS A 322 23.19 -2.33 0.30
N LEU A 323 23.49 -1.09 -0.11
CA LEU A 323 23.67 -0.72 -1.52
C LEU A 323 24.64 -1.65 -2.31
N PRO A 324 25.83 -2.04 -1.80
CA PRO A 324 26.73 -2.94 -2.53
C PRO A 324 26.15 -4.34 -2.79
N VAL A 325 25.20 -4.79 -1.97
CA VAL A 325 24.43 -6.03 -2.23
C VAL A 325 23.42 -5.80 -3.34
N LEU A 326 22.72 -4.65 -3.37
CA LEU A 326 21.76 -4.33 -4.42
C LEU A 326 22.42 -4.22 -5.79
N GLU A 327 23.60 -3.58 -5.87
CA GLU A 327 24.42 -3.48 -7.08
C GLU A 327 24.86 -4.86 -7.58
N TYR A 328 25.38 -5.70 -6.68
CA TYR A 328 25.74 -7.09 -6.99
C TYR A 328 24.53 -7.89 -7.50
N LEU A 329 23.39 -7.82 -6.80
CA LEU A 329 22.17 -8.50 -7.22
C LEU A 329 21.72 -7.99 -8.61
N LYS A 330 21.69 -6.68 -8.85
CA LYS A 330 21.35 -6.11 -10.16
C LYS A 330 22.27 -6.60 -11.26
N GLN A 331 23.57 -6.66 -11.02
CA GLN A 331 24.55 -7.18 -12.00
C GLN A 331 24.33 -8.65 -12.34
N LYS A 332 23.85 -9.46 -11.38
CA LYS A 332 23.74 -10.92 -11.49
C LYS A 332 22.34 -11.44 -11.80
N THR A 333 21.31 -10.60 -11.74
CA THR A 333 19.90 -10.98 -11.97
C THR A 333 19.59 -11.04 -13.47
N SER A 334 18.89 -12.07 -13.93
CA SER A 334 18.38 -12.14 -15.32
C SER A 334 17.41 -10.99 -15.64
N ASN A 335 17.23 -10.63 -16.91
CA ASN A 335 16.30 -9.56 -17.29
C ASN A 335 14.85 -9.86 -16.86
N GLU A 336 14.41 -11.12 -16.97
CA GLU A 336 13.08 -11.58 -16.51
C GLU A 336 12.89 -11.34 -15.00
N HIS A 337 13.85 -11.82 -14.18
CA HIS A 337 13.82 -11.61 -12.74
C HIS A 337 13.95 -10.14 -12.36
N TRP A 338 14.77 -9.37 -13.09
CA TRP A 338 14.91 -7.94 -12.85
C TRP A 338 13.60 -7.20 -13.11
N ASN A 339 12.90 -7.50 -14.20
CA ASN A 339 11.59 -6.92 -14.49
C ASN A 339 10.58 -7.21 -13.37
N ARG A 340 10.52 -8.47 -12.88
CA ARG A 340 9.70 -8.82 -11.71
C ARG A 340 10.07 -8.05 -10.45
N ILE A 341 11.36 -7.86 -10.17
CA ILE A 341 11.85 -7.00 -9.08
C ILE A 341 11.41 -5.55 -9.30
N THR A 342 11.53 -4.99 -10.51
CA THR A 342 11.14 -3.59 -10.78
C THR A 342 9.66 -3.29 -10.50
N ASN A 343 8.78 -4.27 -10.73
CA ASN A 343 7.35 -4.17 -10.44
C ASN A 343 7.04 -4.12 -8.93
N LEU A 344 7.98 -4.52 -8.08
CA LEU A 344 7.82 -4.59 -6.63
C LEU A 344 8.52 -3.43 -5.88
N LEU A 345 9.33 -2.60 -6.58
CA LEU A 345 10.15 -1.56 -5.95
C LEU A 345 9.34 -0.46 -5.26
N TYR A 346 8.12 -0.16 -5.71
CA TYR A 346 7.26 0.83 -5.05
C TYR A 346 7.02 0.52 -3.56
N GLY A 347 6.72 -0.75 -3.23
CA GLY A 347 6.52 -1.18 -1.85
C GLY A 347 7.81 -1.10 -1.01
N CYS A 348 8.98 -1.22 -1.66
CA CYS A 348 10.27 -1.08 -1.02
C CYS A 348 10.67 0.38 -0.78
N PHE A 349 10.27 1.28 -1.69
CA PHE A 349 10.55 2.70 -1.60
C PHE A 349 9.81 3.36 -0.44
N THR A 350 8.53 2.99 -0.27
CA THR A 350 7.65 3.47 0.81
C THR A 350 7.88 2.76 2.14
N GLY A 351 8.48 1.57 2.14
CA GLY A 351 8.82 0.80 3.33
C GLY A 351 9.90 1.42 4.24
N GLU A 352 10.10 0.79 5.39
CA GLU A 352 11.15 1.16 6.35
C GLU A 352 12.53 0.74 5.82
N ILE A 353 13.46 1.69 5.76
CA ILE A 353 14.87 1.49 5.40
C ILE A 353 15.72 1.96 6.59
N ARG A 354 16.50 1.05 7.17
CA ARG A 354 17.19 1.28 8.46
C ARG A 354 18.50 2.05 8.37
N ALA A 355 19.18 2.00 7.23
CA ALA A 355 20.45 2.67 6.99
C ALA A 355 20.52 3.15 5.53
N ASN A 356 21.36 4.16 5.25
CA ASN A 356 21.60 4.68 3.88
C ASN A 356 20.30 5.01 3.12
N LYS A 357 19.27 5.50 3.83
CA LYS A 357 17.90 5.65 3.30
C LYS A 357 17.84 6.48 2.02
N ASN A 358 18.67 7.52 1.92
CA ASN A 358 18.68 8.43 0.78
C ASN A 358 19.38 7.80 -0.44
N GLU A 359 20.51 7.12 -0.23
CA GLU A 359 21.23 6.37 -1.26
C GLU A 359 20.36 5.24 -1.83
N ILE A 360 19.67 4.51 -0.94
CA ILE A 360 18.78 3.40 -1.30
C ILE A 360 17.54 3.92 -2.03
N ARG A 361 16.88 4.98 -1.56
CA ARG A 361 15.74 5.60 -2.28
C ARG A 361 16.16 6.16 -3.64
N ARG A 362 17.33 6.78 -3.76
CA ARG A 362 17.91 7.21 -5.06
C ARG A 362 18.16 6.01 -5.98
N TYR A 363 18.74 4.92 -5.47
CA TYR A 363 18.97 3.69 -6.22
C TYR A 363 17.66 3.06 -6.71
N LEU A 364 16.62 3.03 -5.86
CA LEU A 364 15.29 2.54 -6.21
C LEU A 364 14.64 3.41 -7.29
N LEU A 365 14.73 4.74 -7.23
CA LEU A 365 14.25 5.64 -8.29
C LEU A 365 15.00 5.46 -9.61
N ALA A 366 16.33 5.31 -9.55
CA ALA A 366 17.17 5.10 -10.72
C ALA A 366 16.84 3.82 -11.51
N HIS A 367 16.18 2.85 -10.86
CA HIS A 367 15.77 1.59 -11.47
C HIS A 367 14.25 1.31 -11.38
N ALA A 368 13.45 2.33 -11.00
CA ALA A 368 12.01 2.20 -10.95
C ALA A 368 11.47 1.97 -12.36
N ASN A 369 10.54 1.03 -12.50
CA ASN A 369 9.74 0.98 -13.72
C ASN A 369 8.82 2.22 -13.79
N ALA A 370 8.31 2.50 -14.98
CA ALA A 370 7.51 3.70 -15.24
C ALA A 370 6.26 3.77 -14.34
N HIS A 371 5.64 2.63 -14.02
CA HIS A 371 4.49 2.52 -13.11
C HIS A 371 4.83 2.88 -11.65
N SER A 372 5.95 2.38 -11.11
CA SER A 372 6.40 2.73 -9.77
C SER A 372 6.75 4.21 -9.68
N PHE A 373 7.34 4.78 -10.74
CA PHE A 373 7.66 6.20 -10.78
C PHE A 373 6.41 7.10 -10.88
N ASP A 374 5.41 6.75 -11.70
CA ASP A 374 4.08 7.41 -11.74
C ASP A 374 3.50 7.52 -10.32
N TYR A 375 3.49 6.40 -9.60
CA TYR A 375 2.96 6.38 -8.24
C TYR A 375 3.79 7.25 -7.28
N ILE A 376 5.12 7.16 -7.31
CA ILE A 376 5.98 7.91 -6.38
C ILE A 376 5.93 9.43 -6.67
N GLU A 377 5.92 9.87 -7.93
CA GLU A 377 5.90 11.32 -8.26
C GLU A 377 4.56 11.99 -7.92
N ALA A 378 3.46 11.24 -7.96
CA ALA A 378 2.14 11.72 -7.57
C ALA A 378 2.00 11.99 -6.06
N HIS A 379 2.87 11.44 -5.21
CA HIS A 379 2.78 11.56 -3.75
C HIS A 379 3.69 12.68 -3.20
N GLU A 380 3.06 13.71 -2.64
CA GLU A 380 3.75 14.93 -2.17
C GLU A 380 4.86 14.68 -1.13
N GLU A 381 4.65 13.72 -0.22
CA GLU A 381 5.66 13.30 0.79
C GLU A 381 7.00 12.88 0.15
N TYR A 382 6.97 12.26 -1.02
CA TYR A 382 8.17 11.74 -1.69
C TYR A 382 8.67 12.64 -2.80
N ARG A 383 7.78 13.48 -3.35
CA ARG A 383 8.08 14.34 -4.51
C ARG A 383 9.23 15.30 -4.21
N VAL A 384 9.11 16.08 -3.13
CA VAL A 384 10.09 17.12 -2.76
C VAL A 384 11.41 16.52 -2.28
N ASP A 385 11.36 15.57 -1.35
CA ASP A 385 12.57 15.05 -0.68
C ASP A 385 13.41 14.09 -1.55
N TYR A 386 12.81 13.42 -2.55
CA TYR A 386 13.48 12.35 -3.32
C TYR A 386 13.32 12.48 -4.83
N VAL A 387 12.12 12.78 -5.34
CA VAL A 387 11.88 12.82 -6.80
C VAL A 387 12.49 14.07 -7.43
N GLU A 388 12.30 15.25 -6.85
CA GLU A 388 12.81 16.52 -7.40
C GLU A 388 14.36 16.59 -7.45
N PRO A 389 15.11 16.14 -6.42
CA PRO A 389 16.56 15.96 -6.51
C PRO A 389 16.97 14.94 -7.59
N PHE A 390 16.30 13.78 -7.65
CA PHE A 390 16.58 12.75 -8.65
C PHE A 390 16.32 13.24 -10.09
N VAL A 391 15.23 13.97 -10.32
CA VAL A 391 14.92 14.63 -11.60
C VAL A 391 16.03 15.60 -11.98
N THR A 392 16.52 16.40 -11.04
CA THR A 392 17.60 17.38 -11.28
C THR A 392 18.92 16.70 -11.64
N GLU A 393 19.31 15.65 -10.91
CA GLU A 393 20.46 14.80 -11.21
C GLU A 393 20.33 14.14 -12.60
N LYS A 394 19.16 13.53 -12.89
CA LYS A 394 18.87 12.84 -14.15
C LYS A 394 18.90 13.78 -15.36
N MET A 395 18.31 14.98 -15.24
CA MET A 395 18.35 16.02 -16.27
C MET A 395 19.80 16.45 -16.56
N THR A 396 20.60 16.69 -15.51
CA THR A 396 22.02 17.05 -15.65
C THR A 396 22.82 15.96 -16.38
N ALA A 397 22.56 14.68 -16.05
CA ALA A 397 23.17 13.55 -16.75
C ALA A 397 22.76 13.46 -18.23
N LEU A 398 21.49 13.73 -18.57
CA LEU A 398 21.00 13.75 -19.96
C LEU A 398 21.61 14.89 -20.78
N TYR A 399 21.73 16.10 -20.21
CA TYR A 399 22.43 17.20 -20.88
C TYR A 399 23.89 16.86 -21.15
N THR A 400 24.57 16.22 -20.19
CA THR A 400 25.96 15.77 -20.33
C THR A 400 26.09 14.74 -21.46
N LYS A 401 25.28 13.66 -21.44
CA LYS A 401 25.23 12.66 -22.52
C LYS A 401 24.98 13.28 -23.90
N ARG A 402 24.08 14.27 -23.99
CA ARG A 402 23.81 14.99 -25.25
C ARG A 402 25.03 15.77 -25.73
N LEU A 403 25.70 16.51 -24.84
CA LEU A 403 26.90 17.27 -25.19
C LEU A 403 28.04 16.34 -25.66
N GLU A 404 28.22 15.20 -25.01
CA GLU A 404 29.18 14.16 -25.42
C GLU A 404 28.85 13.59 -26.80
N ALA A 405 27.59 13.25 -27.06
CA ALA A 405 27.13 12.76 -28.37
C ALA A 405 27.34 13.81 -29.49
N GLN A 406 27.03 15.08 -29.21
CA GLN A 406 27.23 16.19 -30.15
C GLN A 406 28.72 16.50 -30.39
N ALA A 407 29.59 16.27 -29.40
CA ALA A 407 31.04 16.39 -29.56
C ALA A 407 31.64 15.27 -30.43
N GLN A 408 31.06 14.07 -30.41
CA GLN A 408 31.46 12.96 -31.28
C GLN A 408 30.89 13.09 -32.70
N ASN A 409 29.66 13.58 -32.85
CA ASN A 409 29.02 13.84 -34.13
C ASN A 409 28.04 15.03 -34.03
N PRO A 410 28.40 16.22 -34.56
CA PRO A 410 27.56 17.42 -34.47
C PRO A 410 26.15 17.29 -35.07
N ASN A 411 25.96 16.33 -35.99
CA ASN A 411 24.69 16.09 -36.67
C ASN A 411 23.93 14.86 -36.12
N ALA A 412 24.40 14.22 -35.05
CA ALA A 412 23.70 13.09 -34.45
C ALA A 412 22.41 13.54 -33.74
N VAL A 413 21.31 12.85 -34.04
CA VAL A 413 20.06 12.98 -33.29
C VAL A 413 20.23 12.24 -31.97
N PHE A 414 20.13 12.98 -30.85
CA PHE A 414 20.16 12.40 -29.52
C PHE A 414 18.80 11.78 -29.18
N ASP A 415 18.78 10.47 -28.97
CA ASP A 415 17.59 9.69 -28.58
C ASP A 415 17.91 8.72 -27.43
N VAL A 416 16.89 8.08 -26.85
CA VAL A 416 17.04 7.15 -25.72
C VAL A 416 16.27 5.85 -25.93
N GLU A 417 16.69 4.78 -25.24
CA GLU A 417 16.00 3.49 -25.27
C GLU A 417 14.54 3.59 -24.80
N PRO A 418 13.59 2.77 -25.34
CA PRO A 418 12.16 2.88 -25.02
C PRO A 418 11.82 2.83 -23.53
N GLN A 419 12.59 2.06 -22.75
CA GLN A 419 12.43 1.94 -21.30
C GLN A 419 12.87 3.22 -20.57
N GLU A 420 13.94 3.86 -21.03
CA GLU A 420 14.36 5.17 -20.51
C GLU A 420 13.36 6.24 -20.94
N ALA A 421 12.85 6.21 -22.17
CA ALA A 421 11.82 7.13 -22.66
C ALA A 421 10.53 7.14 -21.80
N GLN A 422 10.07 5.97 -21.34
CA GLN A 422 8.94 5.87 -20.41
C GLN A 422 9.22 6.54 -19.06
N LEU A 423 10.42 6.38 -18.50
CA LEU A 423 10.81 7.11 -17.29
C LEU A 423 10.86 8.62 -17.55
N LEU A 424 11.44 9.04 -18.68
CA LEU A 424 11.53 10.47 -19.05
C LEU A 424 10.16 11.10 -19.30
N PHE A 425 9.17 10.33 -19.76
CA PHE A 425 7.78 10.78 -19.85
C PHE A 425 7.21 11.15 -18.46
N TYR A 426 7.43 10.32 -17.44
CA TYR A 426 6.98 10.66 -16.08
C TYR A 426 7.83 11.75 -15.41
N ILE A 427 9.09 11.93 -15.81
CA ILE A 427 9.86 13.13 -15.45
C ILE A 427 9.23 14.37 -16.10
N ALA A 428 8.86 14.33 -17.38
CA ALA A 428 8.14 15.43 -18.04
C ALA A 428 6.80 15.73 -17.34
N ARG A 429 6.05 14.70 -16.93
CA ARG A 429 4.84 14.81 -16.11
C ARG A 429 5.10 15.55 -14.78
N ASN A 430 6.18 15.19 -14.08
CA ASN A 430 6.60 15.86 -12.85
C ASN A 430 6.98 17.34 -13.05
N LEU A 431 7.73 17.66 -14.12
CA LEU A 431 8.08 19.05 -14.48
C LEU A 431 6.83 19.88 -14.78
N ILE A 432 5.84 19.31 -15.48
CA ILE A 432 4.55 19.97 -15.75
C ILE A 432 3.80 20.24 -14.45
N ARG A 433 3.69 19.23 -13.57
CA ARG A 433 2.97 19.28 -12.28
C ARG A 433 3.47 20.40 -11.38
N ARG A 434 4.78 20.67 -11.37
CA ARG A 434 5.42 21.70 -10.55
C ARG A 434 5.06 23.13 -10.97
N ASN A 435 4.70 23.36 -12.24
CA ASN A 435 4.30 24.66 -12.80
C ASN A 435 5.28 25.82 -12.49
N GLU A 436 6.58 25.51 -12.47
CA GLU A 436 7.66 26.49 -12.26
C GLU A 436 8.19 27.02 -13.60
N PHE A 437 8.31 28.34 -13.74
CA PHE A 437 8.76 29.00 -14.98
C PHE A 437 10.13 28.48 -15.49
N LEU A 438 11.07 28.19 -14.59
CA LEU A 438 12.42 27.73 -14.96
C LEU A 438 12.45 26.31 -15.55
N LEU A 439 11.44 25.48 -15.29
CA LEU A 439 11.41 24.08 -15.73
C LEU A 439 10.93 23.92 -17.18
N ILE A 440 10.40 24.96 -17.82
CA ILE A 440 9.86 24.87 -19.18
C ILE A 440 10.93 24.47 -20.21
N GLU A 441 12.18 24.88 -20.01
CA GLU A 441 13.30 24.51 -20.89
C GLU A 441 13.81 23.09 -20.64
N HIS A 442 13.63 22.55 -19.44
CA HIS A 442 13.81 21.11 -19.17
C HIS A 442 12.74 20.28 -19.87
N LEU A 443 11.47 20.70 -19.80
CA LEU A 443 10.37 20.06 -20.53
C LEU A 443 10.57 20.14 -22.06
N ARG A 444 10.97 21.30 -22.58
CA ARG A 444 11.32 21.49 -24.00
C ARG A 444 12.42 20.54 -24.44
N PHE A 445 13.49 20.40 -23.64
CA PHE A 445 14.57 19.47 -23.93
C PHE A 445 14.08 18.02 -24.01
N LEU A 446 13.28 17.56 -23.04
CA LEU A 446 12.72 16.20 -23.07
C LEU A 446 11.82 15.97 -24.30
N LEU A 447 10.99 16.95 -24.68
CA LEU A 447 10.14 16.87 -25.87
C LEU A 447 10.92 17.00 -27.21
N CYS A 448 12.22 17.28 -27.18
CA CYS A 448 13.10 17.17 -28.35
C CYS A 448 13.68 15.76 -28.54
N ILE A 449 13.63 14.88 -27.52
CA ILE A 449 14.10 13.49 -27.60
C ILE A 449 13.03 12.69 -28.37
N PRO A 450 13.33 12.08 -29.54
CA PRO A 450 12.31 11.48 -30.40
C PRO A 450 11.43 10.43 -29.71
N ALA A 451 12.03 9.50 -28.94
CA ALA A 451 11.27 8.48 -28.22
C ALA A 451 10.32 9.07 -27.15
N VAL A 452 10.70 10.16 -26.49
CA VAL A 452 9.86 10.86 -25.50
C VAL A 452 8.77 11.68 -26.20
N LYS A 453 9.09 12.34 -27.32
CA LYS A 453 8.12 13.09 -28.12
C LYS A 453 7.01 12.18 -28.67
N ALA A 454 7.35 10.95 -29.09
CA ALA A 454 6.36 9.96 -29.51
C ALA A 454 5.36 9.63 -28.39
N LEU A 455 5.81 9.54 -27.13
CA LEU A 455 4.94 9.29 -25.98
C LEU A 455 4.05 10.50 -25.60
N ALA A 456 4.35 11.72 -26.05
CA ALA A 456 3.63 12.92 -25.62
C ALA A 456 2.13 12.93 -26.00
N HIS A 457 1.76 12.31 -27.12
CA HIS A 457 0.36 12.17 -27.57
C HIS A 457 -0.22 10.79 -27.26
N ALA A 458 0.55 9.71 -27.44
CA ALA A 458 0.11 8.34 -27.24
C ALA A 458 -0.01 7.95 -25.76
N GLY A 459 0.81 8.54 -24.89
CA GLY A 459 1.06 8.07 -23.54
C GLY A 459 1.87 6.75 -23.51
N PRO A 460 2.37 6.33 -22.33
CA PRO A 460 2.99 5.02 -22.13
C PRO A 460 1.96 3.87 -22.07
N TYR A 461 0.67 4.19 -21.99
CA TYR A 461 -0.45 3.23 -21.99
C TYR A 461 -1.50 3.64 -23.03
N ILE A 462 -1.99 2.67 -23.80
CA ILE A 462 -2.84 2.88 -24.99
C ILE A 462 -4.12 3.69 -24.70
N TRP A 463 -4.65 3.62 -23.48
CA TRP A 463 -5.86 4.32 -23.02
C TRP A 463 -5.60 5.68 -22.36
N ARG A 464 -4.36 6.15 -22.23
CA ARG A 464 -4.00 7.45 -21.63
C ARG A 464 -3.43 8.43 -22.65
N THR A 465 -4.17 8.64 -23.73
CA THR A 465 -3.77 9.61 -24.76
C THR A 465 -3.80 11.05 -24.21
N ASN A 466 -2.95 11.92 -24.78
CA ASN A 466 -2.75 13.33 -24.41
C ASN A 466 -2.56 13.61 -22.89
N GLU A 467 -2.06 12.66 -22.11
CA GLU A 467 -1.96 12.76 -20.64
C GLU A 467 -1.17 14.00 -20.17
N LEU A 468 -0.03 14.31 -20.81
CA LEU A 468 0.77 15.49 -20.44
C LEU A 468 0.01 16.81 -20.67
N LEU A 469 -0.84 16.88 -21.71
CA LEU A 469 -1.66 18.07 -21.99
C LEU A 469 -2.81 18.19 -20.98
N ARG A 470 -3.50 17.08 -20.68
CA ARG A 470 -4.53 17.03 -19.63
C ARG A 470 -3.98 17.44 -18.26
N LEU A 471 -2.76 17.01 -17.93
CA LEU A 471 -2.08 17.45 -16.72
C LEU A 471 -1.75 18.95 -16.77
N ALA A 472 -1.15 19.44 -17.86
CA ALA A 472 -0.77 20.84 -17.99
C ALA A 472 -1.98 21.78 -17.83
N GLN A 473 -3.14 21.42 -18.39
CA GLN A 473 -4.39 22.15 -18.23
C GLN A 473 -4.90 22.09 -16.78
N SER A 474 -4.98 20.90 -16.17
CA SER A 474 -5.53 20.74 -14.81
C SER A 474 -4.72 21.44 -13.71
N VAL A 475 -3.39 21.59 -13.88
CA VAL A 475 -2.52 22.35 -12.95
C VAL A 475 -2.32 23.83 -13.36
N GLY A 476 -2.98 24.30 -14.41
CA GLY A 476 -2.88 25.69 -14.88
C GLY A 476 -1.52 26.07 -15.51
N ASN A 477 -0.74 25.09 -15.98
CA ASN A 477 0.56 25.30 -16.62
C ASN A 477 0.39 25.68 -18.10
N ALA A 478 -0.02 26.92 -18.35
CA ALA A 478 -0.26 27.45 -19.69
C ALA A 478 1.00 27.38 -20.58
N ALA A 479 2.20 27.53 -20.01
CA ALA A 479 3.46 27.41 -20.75
C ALA A 479 3.67 25.98 -21.29
N ALA A 480 3.46 24.96 -20.46
CA ALA A 480 3.54 23.56 -20.89
C ALA A 480 2.41 23.18 -21.85
N ALA A 481 1.18 23.65 -21.63
CA ALA A 481 0.05 23.39 -22.53
C ALA A 481 0.31 23.95 -23.93
N ASN A 482 0.76 25.21 -24.02
CA ASN A 482 1.15 25.84 -25.29
C ASN A 482 2.32 25.11 -25.97
N LEU A 483 3.32 24.67 -25.19
CA LEU A 483 4.45 23.89 -25.72
C LEU A 483 4.00 22.54 -26.30
N LEU A 484 3.13 21.81 -25.59
CA LEU A 484 2.61 20.52 -26.04
C LEU A 484 1.73 20.67 -27.30
N LEU A 485 0.93 21.74 -27.40
CA LEU A 485 0.12 22.04 -28.60
C LEU A 485 0.96 22.46 -29.84
N THR A 486 2.28 22.63 -29.70
CA THR A 486 3.18 22.73 -30.87
C THR A 486 3.42 21.39 -31.57
N ILE A 487 3.17 20.27 -30.88
CA ILE A 487 3.28 18.91 -31.42
C ILE A 487 2.00 18.61 -32.23
N PRO A 488 2.06 18.39 -33.56
CA PRO A 488 0.87 18.20 -34.39
C PRO A 488 -0.02 17.04 -33.92
N GLU A 489 0.59 15.93 -33.52
CA GLU A 489 -0.09 14.71 -33.07
C GLU A 489 -0.89 14.94 -31.78
N VAL A 490 -0.34 15.74 -30.84
CA VAL A 490 -1.04 16.16 -29.62
C VAL A 490 -2.24 17.05 -29.97
N ARG A 491 -2.04 17.99 -30.89
CA ARG A 491 -3.08 18.94 -31.31
C ARG A 491 -4.26 18.26 -31.99
N THR A 492 -4.00 17.45 -33.03
CA THR A 492 -5.04 16.73 -33.77
C THR A 492 -5.88 15.85 -32.86
N LEU A 493 -5.26 15.19 -31.88
CA LEU A 493 -5.97 14.37 -30.90
C LEU A 493 -6.78 15.22 -29.90
N ALA A 494 -6.34 16.42 -29.55
CA ALA A 494 -7.11 17.34 -28.71
C ALA A 494 -8.33 17.91 -29.45
N GLU A 495 -8.19 18.17 -30.76
CA GLU A 495 -9.27 18.61 -31.66
C GLU A 495 -10.31 17.49 -31.87
N GLN A 496 -9.88 16.25 -32.07
CA GLN A 496 -10.76 15.09 -32.33
C GLN A 496 -11.65 14.70 -31.14
N ASN A 497 -11.16 14.85 -29.90
CA ASN A 497 -11.89 14.42 -28.70
C ASN A 497 -12.85 15.49 -28.13
N ASN A 498 -13.06 16.61 -28.85
CA ASN A 498 -14.09 17.63 -28.56
C ASN A 498 -14.11 18.15 -27.10
N TYR A 499 -12.95 18.13 -26.43
CA TYR A 499 -12.78 18.17 -24.96
C TYR A 499 -13.35 19.42 -24.29
N TYR A 500 -13.58 20.50 -25.05
CA TYR A 500 -14.10 21.78 -24.56
C TYR A 500 -15.63 21.81 -24.37
N LEU A 501 -16.39 20.83 -24.88
CA LEU A 501 -17.86 20.86 -24.86
C LEU A 501 -18.49 20.14 -23.64
N ASP A 502 -17.94 19.01 -23.21
CA ASP A 502 -18.56 18.21 -22.13
C ASP A 502 -18.41 18.86 -20.74
N GLU A 503 -17.32 19.59 -20.51
CA GLU A 503 -17.13 20.39 -19.29
C GLU A 503 -18.05 21.64 -19.25
N GLN A 504 -18.46 22.15 -20.42
CA GLN A 504 -19.36 23.31 -20.54
C GLN A 504 -20.85 22.96 -20.34
N GLN A 505 -21.28 21.73 -20.66
CA GLN A 505 -22.70 21.34 -20.57
C GLN A 505 -23.10 20.66 -19.26
N GLY A 506 -22.15 20.45 -18.33
CA GLY A 506 -22.42 19.80 -17.04
C GLY A 506 -22.83 18.31 -17.13
N ARG A 507 -22.84 17.73 -18.34
CA ARG A 507 -23.13 16.30 -18.59
C ARG A 507 -21.88 15.46 -18.40
N LEU A 508 -21.28 15.53 -17.23
CA LEU A 508 -20.17 14.65 -16.86
C LEU A 508 -20.68 13.20 -16.78
N ASN A 509 -20.11 12.33 -17.60
CA ASN A 509 -20.35 10.90 -17.53
C ASN A 509 -19.76 10.34 -16.22
N LEU A 510 -20.60 10.24 -15.18
CA LEU A 510 -20.21 9.79 -13.85
C LEU A 510 -19.56 8.38 -13.84
N ALA A 511 -19.85 7.55 -14.85
CA ALA A 511 -19.24 6.24 -15.02
C ALA A 511 -17.77 6.31 -15.49
N GLU A 512 -17.44 7.26 -16.37
CA GLU A 512 -16.07 7.49 -16.84
C GLU A 512 -15.21 8.11 -15.74
N LEU A 513 -15.81 9.00 -14.96
CA LEU A 513 -15.19 9.59 -13.76
C LEU A 513 -14.96 8.55 -12.64
N ALA A 514 -15.76 7.47 -12.59
CA ALA A 514 -15.55 6.35 -11.67
C ALA A 514 -14.51 5.32 -12.19
N ALA A 515 -14.46 5.09 -13.51
CA ALA A 515 -13.50 4.17 -14.13
C ALA A 515 -12.07 4.74 -14.20
N ASN A 516 -11.92 6.06 -14.19
CA ASN A 516 -10.60 6.68 -14.29
C ASN A 516 -9.83 6.63 -12.96
N HIS A 517 -8.74 5.86 -12.94
CA HIS A 517 -7.79 5.81 -11.82
C HIS A 517 -7.13 7.17 -11.51
N GLU A 518 -7.19 8.15 -12.42
CA GLU A 518 -6.77 9.54 -12.16
C GLU A 518 -7.85 10.36 -11.44
N SER A 519 -9.14 10.00 -11.47
CA SER A 519 -10.21 10.74 -10.74
C SER A 519 -10.04 10.68 -9.23
N SER A 520 -9.42 9.61 -8.72
CA SER A 520 -8.96 9.49 -7.33
C SER A 520 -7.62 10.21 -7.08
N LEU A 521 -7.17 11.05 -8.01
CA LEU A 521 -6.03 11.98 -7.89
C LEU A 521 -6.36 13.41 -8.37
N ILE A 522 -7.58 13.69 -8.88
CA ILE A 522 -7.99 15.04 -9.28
C ILE A 522 -8.13 15.94 -8.04
N VAL A 523 -7.10 16.75 -7.81
CA VAL A 523 -7.24 18.04 -7.12
C VAL A 523 -8.20 18.89 -7.96
N LEU A 524 -9.20 19.53 -7.32
CA LEU A 524 -10.10 20.48 -7.98
C LEU A 524 -9.28 21.48 -8.84
N THR A 525 -9.73 21.78 -10.06
CA THR A 525 -9.04 22.77 -10.90
C THR A 525 -9.01 24.14 -10.21
N GLN A 526 -8.11 25.03 -10.61
CA GLN A 526 -8.00 26.35 -9.97
C GLN A 526 -9.34 27.11 -9.95
N GLY A 527 -10.12 27.03 -11.04
CA GLY A 527 -11.46 27.63 -11.11
C GLY A 527 -12.49 26.95 -10.20
N GLU A 528 -12.43 25.62 -10.05
CA GLU A 528 -13.28 24.89 -9.09
C GLU A 528 -12.91 25.18 -7.64
N GLN A 529 -11.61 25.32 -7.33
CA GLN A 529 -11.13 25.76 -6.02
C GLN A 529 -11.63 27.17 -5.70
N GLN A 530 -11.58 28.10 -6.65
CA GLN A 530 -12.13 29.46 -6.48
C GLN A 530 -13.64 29.45 -6.23
N ARG A 531 -14.42 28.66 -7.00
CA ARG A 531 -15.87 28.49 -6.78
C ARG A 531 -16.20 27.89 -5.41
N LEU A 532 -15.49 26.83 -5.03
CA LEU A 532 -15.65 26.24 -3.70
C LEU A 532 -15.24 27.22 -2.59
N GLN A 533 -14.16 27.99 -2.78
CA GLN A 533 -13.71 28.99 -1.83
C GLN A 533 -14.71 30.16 -1.70
N ALA A 534 -15.40 30.54 -2.77
CA ALA A 534 -16.48 31.53 -2.72
C ALA A 534 -17.66 31.02 -1.86
N ALA A 535 -18.07 29.76 -2.04
CA ALA A 535 -19.09 29.14 -1.19
C ALA A 535 -18.62 29.02 0.28
N ILE A 536 -17.38 28.59 0.51
CA ILE A 536 -16.77 28.57 1.85
C ILE A 536 -16.84 29.97 2.47
N ASN A 537 -16.38 31.02 1.78
CA ASN A 537 -16.37 32.38 2.30
C ASN A 537 -17.78 32.88 2.68
N ARG A 538 -18.82 32.48 1.94
CA ARG A 538 -20.22 32.82 2.23
C ARG A 538 -20.78 32.11 3.47
N TYR A 539 -20.56 30.80 3.61
CA TYR A 539 -21.19 29.99 4.66
C TYR A 539 -20.32 29.74 5.91
N GLN A 540 -19.00 29.98 5.84
CA GLN A 540 -18.09 29.85 6.97
C GLN A 540 -18.46 30.73 8.20
N PRO A 541 -18.99 31.96 8.05
CA PRO A 541 -19.48 32.75 9.19
C PRO A 541 -20.67 32.09 9.91
N LEU A 542 -21.65 31.58 9.14
CA LEU A 542 -22.82 30.86 9.67
C LEU A 542 -22.39 29.57 10.38
N LEU A 543 -21.45 28.83 9.79
CA LEU A 543 -20.88 27.62 10.41
C LEU A 543 -20.09 27.93 11.70
N LYS A 544 -19.46 29.11 11.80
CA LYS A 544 -18.81 29.57 13.05
C LYS A 544 -19.83 29.96 14.13
N GLN A 545 -21.02 30.42 13.75
CA GLN A 545 -22.08 30.80 14.67
C GLN A 545 -22.84 29.56 15.21
N GLY A 546 -23.23 28.62 14.35
CA GLY A 546 -23.90 27.38 14.76
C GLY A 546 -22.97 26.28 15.27
N GLY A 547 -21.72 26.23 14.78
CA GLY A 547 -20.75 25.21 15.11
C GLY A 547 -20.94 23.89 14.34
N VAL A 548 -19.83 23.29 13.91
CA VAL A 548 -19.82 22.09 13.03
C VAL A 548 -20.67 20.95 13.58
N ASN A 549 -20.58 20.65 14.87
CA ASN A 549 -21.33 19.55 15.48
C ASN A 549 -22.85 19.79 15.45
N GLN A 550 -23.32 21.04 15.58
CA GLN A 550 -24.75 21.35 15.53
C GLN A 550 -25.28 21.14 14.09
N ILE A 551 -24.62 21.74 13.10
CA ILE A 551 -25.02 21.64 11.69
C ILE A 551 -24.95 20.17 11.18
N MET A 552 -23.95 19.39 11.63
CA MET A 552 -23.88 17.95 11.33
C MET A 552 -25.01 17.15 12.00
N ASN A 553 -25.49 17.56 13.18
CA ASN A 553 -26.63 16.94 13.84
C ASN A 553 -27.96 17.34 13.14
N GLU A 554 -28.13 18.60 12.76
CA GLU A 554 -29.29 19.08 11.99
C GLU A 554 -29.44 18.31 10.67
N LEU A 555 -28.34 18.12 9.93
CA LEU A 555 -28.30 17.26 8.74
C LEU A 555 -28.74 15.81 9.05
N ARG A 556 -28.27 15.23 10.16
CA ARG A 556 -28.66 13.86 10.55
C ARG A 556 -30.13 13.76 10.97
N THR A 557 -30.67 14.77 11.65
CA THR A 557 -32.10 14.87 11.97
C THR A 557 -32.94 15.06 10.70
N LYS A 558 -32.47 15.84 9.71
CA LYS A 558 -33.16 15.96 8.42
C LYS A 558 -33.16 14.65 7.64
N LEU A 559 -32.04 13.92 7.62
CA LEU A 559 -31.93 12.59 7.02
C LEU A 559 -32.83 11.55 7.72
N GLU A 560 -32.94 11.62 9.05
CA GLU A 560 -33.89 10.81 9.83
C GLU A 560 -35.33 11.13 9.46
N ALA A 561 -35.72 12.42 9.38
CA ALA A 561 -37.06 12.82 8.94
C ALA A 561 -37.41 12.31 7.53
N LEU A 562 -36.51 12.48 6.55
CA LEU A 562 -36.68 11.93 5.19
C LEU A 562 -36.85 10.39 5.20
N TYR A 563 -36.16 9.69 6.11
CA TYR A 563 -36.33 8.24 6.26
C TYR A 563 -37.69 7.88 6.90
N GLN A 564 -38.20 8.66 7.85
CA GLN A 564 -39.53 8.40 8.44
C GLN A 564 -40.67 8.69 7.44
N GLU A 565 -40.49 9.67 6.56
CA GLU A 565 -41.41 9.94 5.44
C GLU A 565 -41.43 8.78 4.42
N ASN A 566 -40.26 8.25 4.07
CA ASN A 566 -40.10 7.17 3.09
C ASN A 566 -39.18 6.04 3.63
N PRO A 567 -39.67 5.21 4.56
CA PRO A 567 -38.86 4.17 5.19
C PRO A 567 -38.61 3.01 4.24
N ALA A 568 -37.48 2.32 4.44
CA ALA A 568 -37.24 1.05 3.76
C ALA A 568 -38.29 0.02 4.23
N ARG A 569 -38.79 -0.81 3.32
CA ARG A 569 -39.88 -1.76 3.58
C ARG A 569 -39.51 -3.17 3.16
N LEU A 570 -39.97 -4.15 3.92
CA LEU A 570 -39.86 -5.57 3.63
C LEU A 570 -41.25 -6.18 3.50
N THR A 571 -41.56 -6.76 2.33
CA THR A 571 -42.84 -7.47 2.12
C THR A 571 -42.73 -8.93 2.54
N ILE A 572 -43.56 -9.36 3.49
CA ILE A 572 -43.67 -10.73 4.00
C ILE A 572 -45.13 -11.18 3.84
N GLN A 573 -45.38 -12.19 3.01
CA GLN A 573 -46.72 -12.77 2.83
C GLN A 573 -47.83 -11.72 2.59
N GLU A 574 -47.56 -10.80 1.65
CA GLU A 574 -48.41 -9.65 1.28
C GLU A 574 -48.52 -8.51 2.31
N GLU A 575 -48.04 -8.68 3.55
CA GLU A 575 -47.92 -7.59 4.53
C GLU A 575 -46.60 -6.81 4.36
N SER A 576 -46.66 -5.47 4.54
CA SER A 576 -45.52 -4.56 4.38
C SER A 576 -44.96 -4.10 5.73
N LEU A 577 -43.83 -4.67 6.14
CA LEU A 577 -43.12 -4.27 7.35
C LEU A 577 -42.24 -3.04 7.08
N GLN A 578 -42.42 -1.97 7.85
CA GLN A 578 -41.47 -0.84 7.88
C GLN A 578 -40.21 -1.23 8.66
N LEU A 579 -39.05 -0.95 8.09
CA LEU A 579 -37.76 -1.22 8.71
C LEU A 579 -37.35 -0.02 9.60
N PRO A 580 -36.76 -0.25 10.79
CA PRO A 580 -36.38 0.83 11.71
C PRO A 580 -35.08 1.52 11.29
N LEU A 581 -34.88 2.79 11.67
CA LEU A 581 -33.66 3.54 11.35
C LEU A 581 -32.38 2.97 11.99
N THR A 582 -32.47 2.38 13.19
CA THR A 582 -31.26 2.01 13.97
C THR A 582 -30.97 0.51 13.94
N TRP A 583 -29.69 0.17 13.94
CA TRP A 583 -29.23 -1.23 13.91
C TRP A 583 -29.75 -2.04 15.10
N ASN A 584 -29.75 -1.46 16.30
CA ASN A 584 -30.22 -2.14 17.50
C ASN A 584 -31.71 -2.52 17.40
N ALA A 585 -32.54 -1.66 16.82
CA ALA A 585 -33.95 -1.95 16.57
C ALA A 585 -34.13 -2.98 15.44
N PHE A 586 -33.31 -2.90 14.38
CA PHE A 586 -33.29 -3.90 13.31
C PHE A 586 -32.97 -5.31 13.85
N GLN A 587 -31.99 -5.43 14.76
CA GLN A 587 -31.63 -6.71 15.41
C GLN A 587 -32.71 -7.28 16.33
N GLN A 588 -33.74 -6.51 16.73
CA GLN A 588 -34.89 -7.06 17.46
C GLN A 588 -35.97 -7.65 16.53
N LEU A 589 -35.89 -7.41 15.21
CA LEU A 589 -36.77 -8.06 14.25
C LEU A 589 -36.35 -9.54 14.12
N GLN A 590 -37.26 -10.46 14.46
CA GLN A 590 -37.02 -11.91 14.39
C GLN A 590 -37.15 -12.43 12.94
N LEU A 591 -36.37 -11.85 12.03
CA LEU A 591 -36.36 -12.18 10.60
C LEU A 591 -35.63 -13.49 10.34
N THR A 592 -36.08 -14.22 9.30
CA THR A 592 -35.27 -15.30 8.72
C THR A 592 -34.09 -14.73 7.93
N SER A 593 -33.03 -15.50 7.68
CA SER A 593 -31.84 -14.99 6.97
C SER A 593 -32.14 -14.47 5.55
N GLU A 594 -33.17 -14.99 4.88
CA GLU A 594 -33.63 -14.48 3.57
C GLU A 594 -34.36 -13.13 3.71
N GLN A 595 -35.21 -13.00 4.73
CA GLN A 595 -35.89 -11.74 5.07
C GLN A 595 -34.88 -10.67 5.51
N GLU A 596 -33.87 -11.04 6.29
CA GLU A 596 -32.77 -10.18 6.72
C GLU A 596 -31.98 -9.65 5.52
N GLN A 597 -31.59 -10.52 4.57
CA GLN A 597 -30.92 -10.10 3.33
C GLN A 597 -31.78 -9.14 2.52
N ARG A 598 -33.07 -9.45 2.32
CA ARG A 598 -34.01 -8.56 1.60
C ARG A 598 -34.22 -7.22 2.32
N ALA A 599 -34.20 -7.20 3.65
CA ALA A 599 -34.25 -5.96 4.43
C ALA A 599 -32.96 -5.14 4.26
N LEU A 600 -31.78 -5.78 4.28
CA LEU A 600 -30.50 -5.14 4.00
C LEU A 600 -30.49 -4.53 2.58
N THR A 601 -30.96 -5.26 1.55
CA THR A 601 -31.14 -4.71 0.19
C THR A 601 -32.02 -3.46 0.18
N ALA A 602 -33.15 -3.47 0.89
CA ALA A 602 -34.03 -2.30 0.99
C ALA A 602 -33.36 -1.10 1.71
N TYR A 603 -32.54 -1.35 2.74
CA TYR A 603 -31.72 -0.30 3.36
C TYR A 603 -30.64 0.27 2.44
N TYR A 604 -30.03 -0.55 1.57
CA TYR A 604 -29.01 -0.09 0.61
C TYR A 604 -29.61 0.74 -0.53
N GLN A 605 -30.84 0.42 -0.94
CA GLN A 605 -31.59 1.18 -1.94
C GLN A 605 -32.12 2.52 -1.40
N ASN A 606 -32.38 2.62 -0.08
CA ASN A 606 -32.87 3.85 0.53
C ASN A 606 -31.74 4.90 0.68
N LYS A 607 -31.85 6.00 -0.07
CA LYS A 607 -30.85 7.07 -0.15
C LYS A 607 -30.70 7.85 1.17
N ALA A 608 -31.80 8.26 1.80
CA ALA A 608 -31.78 8.96 3.07
C ALA A 608 -31.10 8.12 4.18
N HIS A 609 -31.45 6.84 4.27
CA HIS A 609 -30.81 5.91 5.21
C HIS A 609 -29.33 5.71 4.89
N THR A 610 -28.96 5.57 3.62
CA THR A 610 -27.57 5.37 3.20
C THR A 610 -26.70 6.60 3.50
N ALA A 611 -27.19 7.81 3.24
CA ALA A 611 -26.51 9.04 3.65
C ALA A 611 -26.41 9.17 5.19
N TRP A 612 -27.45 8.78 5.93
CA TRP A 612 -27.41 8.75 7.40
C TRP A 612 -26.37 7.75 7.94
N ARG A 613 -26.25 6.57 7.32
CA ARG A 613 -25.22 5.56 7.65
C ARG A 613 -23.82 6.01 7.28
N TYR A 614 -23.63 6.71 6.16
CA TYR A 614 -22.34 7.27 5.75
C TYR A 614 -21.78 8.22 6.83
N LEU A 615 -22.66 9.01 7.47
CA LEU A 615 -22.34 9.94 8.57
C LEU A 615 -22.34 9.28 9.97
N SER A 616 -22.39 7.95 10.06
CA SER A 616 -22.54 7.23 11.33
C SER A 616 -21.25 6.52 11.79
N LYS A 617 -20.99 6.62 13.10
CA LYS A 617 -19.84 6.06 13.80
C LYS A 617 -20.31 5.28 15.04
N PRO A 618 -20.28 3.94 15.04
CA PRO A 618 -19.95 3.07 13.89
C PRO A 618 -21.07 3.04 12.81
N ASN A 619 -20.78 2.46 11.66
CA ASN A 619 -21.77 2.03 10.67
C ASN A 619 -21.78 0.47 10.60
N PRO A 620 -22.76 -0.20 11.25
CA PRO A 620 -22.89 -1.66 11.21
C PRO A 620 -23.18 -2.28 9.84
N TRP A 621 -23.69 -1.52 8.87
CA TRP A 621 -24.04 -2.03 7.54
C TRP A 621 -22.86 -2.03 6.54
N MET A 622 -21.63 -1.79 7.02
CA MET A 622 -20.43 -1.76 6.17
C MET A 622 -19.98 -3.14 5.69
N HIS A 623 -19.42 -3.18 4.48
CA HIS A 623 -18.81 -4.40 3.98
C HIS A 623 -17.53 -4.78 4.77
N HIS A 624 -17.40 -6.05 5.12
CA HIS A 624 -16.25 -6.59 5.87
C HIS A 624 -14.89 -6.50 5.12
N GLN A 625 -14.92 -6.24 3.81
CA GLN A 625 -13.73 -5.94 2.96
C GLN A 625 -13.69 -4.51 2.43
N ALA A 626 -14.52 -3.58 2.92
CA ALA A 626 -14.45 -2.17 2.50
C ALA A 626 -13.06 -1.57 2.81
N SER A 627 -12.37 -1.07 1.78
CA SER A 627 -10.96 -0.64 1.87
C SER A 627 -10.78 0.77 2.45
N TYR A 628 -11.76 1.66 2.28
CA TYR A 628 -11.65 3.09 2.61
C TYR A 628 -12.43 3.47 3.88
N VAL A 629 -12.18 2.73 4.96
CA VAL A 629 -12.91 2.84 6.24
C VAL A 629 -11.97 3.06 7.42
N ASN A 630 -12.45 3.76 8.43
CA ASN A 630 -11.85 3.77 9.75
C ASN A 630 -12.25 2.48 10.49
N ILE A 631 -11.33 1.93 11.28
CA ILE A 631 -11.55 0.72 12.10
C ILE A 631 -11.12 1.04 13.54
N ASN A 632 -11.89 0.62 14.54
CA ASN A 632 -11.48 0.77 15.94
C ASN A 632 -10.28 -0.14 16.30
N GLN A 633 -9.57 0.16 17.39
CA GLN A 633 -8.39 -0.61 17.83
C GLN A 633 -8.69 -2.10 18.06
N ALA A 634 -9.92 -2.45 18.44
CA ALA A 634 -10.36 -3.83 18.66
C ALA A 634 -10.77 -4.58 17.37
N GLN A 635 -10.76 -3.92 16.21
CA GLN A 635 -11.26 -4.43 14.91
C GLN A 635 -12.73 -4.87 14.90
N THR A 636 -13.52 -4.49 15.90
CA THR A 636 -14.94 -4.86 16.06
C THR A 636 -15.92 -3.87 15.41
N ALA A 637 -15.48 -2.67 15.06
CA ALA A 637 -16.36 -1.62 14.54
C ALA A 637 -15.69 -0.79 13.44
N ARG A 638 -16.48 -0.41 12.42
CA ARG A 638 -16.04 0.32 11.23
C ARG A 638 -16.95 1.50 10.92
N TRP A 639 -16.43 2.53 10.27
CA TRP A 639 -17.18 3.69 9.77
C TRP A 639 -16.43 4.40 8.63
N SER A 640 -17.09 5.32 7.94
CA SER A 640 -16.50 6.01 6.78
C SER A 640 -15.46 7.05 7.24
N THR A 641 -14.75 7.64 6.27
CA THR A 641 -13.75 8.70 6.53
C THR A 641 -14.37 10.11 6.70
N PHE A 642 -15.70 10.22 6.80
CA PHE A 642 -16.46 11.48 6.83
C PHE A 642 -15.99 12.49 7.89
N GLU A 643 -15.38 12.04 9.00
CA GLU A 643 -14.89 12.89 10.09
C GLU A 643 -13.91 13.95 9.59
N LYS A 644 -13.07 13.64 8.59
CA LYS A 644 -12.14 14.61 7.96
C LYS A 644 -12.83 15.66 7.09
N TYR A 645 -14.12 15.47 6.78
CA TYR A 645 -14.90 16.28 5.85
C TYR A 645 -16.08 17.02 6.49
N GLN A 646 -16.31 16.87 7.80
CA GLN A 646 -17.47 17.45 8.49
C GLN A 646 -17.63 18.95 8.22
N THR A 647 -16.55 19.74 8.29
CA THR A 647 -16.60 21.18 7.98
C THR A 647 -17.08 21.47 6.56
N LEU A 648 -16.59 20.73 5.57
CA LEU A 648 -16.99 20.87 4.16
C LEU A 648 -18.43 20.40 3.94
N ILE A 649 -18.82 19.27 4.53
CA ILE A 649 -20.19 18.74 4.49
C ILE A 649 -21.17 19.75 5.10
N SER A 650 -20.84 20.37 6.23
CA SER A 650 -21.66 21.42 6.84
C SER A 650 -21.77 22.68 5.98
N ILE A 651 -20.68 23.14 5.35
CA ILE A 651 -20.70 24.30 4.43
C ILE A 651 -21.63 24.03 3.23
N LEU A 652 -21.51 22.84 2.63
CA LEU A 652 -22.31 22.45 1.48
C LEU A 652 -23.77 22.18 1.85
N TYR A 653 -24.04 21.67 3.06
CA TYR A 653 -25.39 21.54 3.57
C TYR A 653 -26.04 22.92 3.81
N LEU A 654 -25.31 23.89 4.38
CA LEU A 654 -25.79 25.28 4.50
C LEU A 654 -26.09 25.92 3.13
N ALA A 655 -25.23 25.71 2.13
CA ALA A 655 -25.49 26.16 0.76
C ALA A 655 -26.70 25.45 0.11
N THR A 656 -26.92 24.19 0.47
CA THR A 656 -28.06 23.38 0.03
C THR A 656 -29.39 23.94 0.54
N ILE A 657 -29.45 24.38 1.79
CA ILE A 657 -30.69 24.87 2.44
C ILE A 657 -30.84 26.41 2.42
N ASP A 658 -29.96 27.14 1.73
CA ASP A 658 -30.03 28.61 1.68
C ASP A 658 -31.17 29.12 0.79
N GLU A 659 -32.32 29.38 1.43
CA GLU A 659 -33.52 30.01 0.86
C GLU A 659 -33.23 31.40 0.26
N ASN A 660 -32.20 32.11 0.72
CA ASN A 660 -31.86 33.46 0.25
C ASN A 660 -31.01 33.46 -1.04
N THR A 661 -30.56 32.29 -1.51
CA THR A 661 -29.77 32.15 -2.74
C THR A 661 -30.60 31.43 -3.80
N PRO A 662 -31.17 32.15 -4.79
CA PRO A 662 -32.03 31.60 -5.82
C PRO A 662 -31.45 30.36 -6.50
N CYS A 663 -32.30 29.38 -6.76
CA CYS A 663 -31.93 28.24 -7.59
C CYS A 663 -31.83 28.64 -9.06
N ILE A 664 -30.94 27.98 -9.79
CA ILE A 664 -30.73 28.15 -11.22
C ILE A 664 -30.81 26.79 -11.93
N ASP A 665 -30.83 26.79 -13.27
CA ASP A 665 -30.86 25.58 -14.11
C ASP A 665 -32.05 24.65 -13.86
N GLY A 666 -33.22 25.23 -13.52
CA GLY A 666 -34.46 24.47 -13.27
C GLY A 666 -34.50 23.74 -11.92
N PHE A 667 -33.49 23.89 -11.07
CA PHE A 667 -33.52 23.36 -9.71
C PHE A 667 -34.47 24.16 -8.82
N THR A 668 -35.02 23.51 -7.80
CA THR A 668 -35.72 24.13 -6.67
C THR A 668 -34.94 23.83 -5.38
N LEU A 669 -35.27 24.47 -4.26
CA LEU A 669 -34.62 24.16 -2.99
C LEU A 669 -34.79 22.67 -2.60
N ILE A 670 -35.95 22.09 -2.94
CA ILE A 670 -36.26 20.68 -2.69
C ILE A 670 -35.38 19.77 -3.57
N THR A 671 -35.24 20.05 -4.87
CA THR A 671 -34.41 19.19 -5.74
C THR A 671 -32.91 19.39 -5.52
N ARG A 672 -32.46 20.61 -5.13
CA ARG A 672 -31.10 20.87 -4.63
C ARG A 672 -30.80 20.01 -3.39
N LEU A 673 -31.72 19.98 -2.43
CA LEU A 673 -31.58 19.17 -1.22
C LEU A 673 -31.58 17.67 -1.52
N GLN A 674 -32.50 17.19 -2.36
CA GLN A 674 -32.56 15.80 -2.77
C GLN A 674 -31.25 15.35 -3.43
N HIS A 675 -30.73 16.14 -4.38
CA HIS A 675 -29.44 15.86 -5.04
C HIS A 675 -28.27 15.76 -4.05
N PHE A 676 -28.19 16.68 -3.08
CA PHE A 676 -27.15 16.64 -2.04
C PHE A 676 -27.21 15.36 -1.19
N ILE A 677 -28.41 14.91 -0.83
CA ILE A 677 -28.63 13.63 -0.12
C ILE A 677 -28.25 12.43 -0.98
N ASP A 678 -28.63 12.44 -2.27
CA ASP A 678 -28.30 11.38 -3.20
C ASP A 678 -26.79 11.24 -3.39
N GLU A 679 -26.06 12.36 -3.52
CA GLU A 679 -24.60 12.34 -3.60
C GLU A 679 -23.93 11.88 -2.29
N LEU A 680 -24.45 12.26 -1.11
CA LEU A 680 -23.96 11.68 0.16
C LEU A 680 -24.18 10.15 0.21
N ALA A 681 -25.30 9.66 -0.31
CA ALA A 681 -25.56 8.23 -0.41
C ALA A 681 -24.63 7.54 -1.43
N HIS A 682 -24.37 8.17 -2.58
CA HIS A 682 -23.42 7.69 -3.58
C HIS A 682 -21.97 7.67 -3.05
N ILE A 683 -21.54 8.67 -2.27
CA ILE A 683 -20.24 8.65 -1.59
C ILE A 683 -20.16 7.48 -0.60
N GLY A 684 -21.24 7.19 0.12
CA GLY A 684 -21.34 6.05 1.05
C GLY A 684 -21.25 4.67 0.40
N ARG A 685 -21.57 4.57 -0.90
CA ARG A 685 -21.63 3.31 -1.68
C ARG A 685 -20.79 3.30 -2.95
N ALA A 686 -19.83 4.19 -3.09
CA ALA A 686 -19.13 4.41 -4.36
C ALA A 686 -18.49 3.12 -4.94
N HIS A 687 -17.89 2.29 -4.09
CA HIS A 687 -17.26 1.02 -4.49
C HIS A 687 -18.22 -0.19 -4.47
N ASN A 688 -19.53 0.05 -4.32
CA ASN A 688 -20.56 -0.95 -4.65
C ASN A 688 -20.86 -0.96 -6.16
N TRP A 689 -20.43 0.05 -6.92
CA TRP A 689 -20.65 0.19 -8.37
C TRP A 689 -19.50 -0.32 -9.26
N ASP A 690 -18.43 -0.87 -8.65
CA ASP A 690 -17.23 -1.33 -9.37
C ASP A 690 -17.51 -2.55 -10.30
N LYS A 691 -18.66 -3.23 -10.14
CA LYS A 691 -19.10 -4.36 -10.98
C LYS A 691 -19.88 -3.88 -12.20
N SER A 692 -19.81 -4.61 -13.31
CA SER A 692 -20.60 -4.36 -14.53
C SER A 692 -21.41 -5.57 -14.97
N ARG A 693 -22.53 -5.31 -15.64
CA ARG A 693 -23.42 -6.30 -16.28
C ARG A 693 -23.75 -5.87 -17.71
N LEU A 694 -24.25 -6.78 -18.54
CA LEU A 694 -24.88 -6.41 -19.82
C LEU A 694 -26.36 -6.12 -19.58
N ASN A 695 -26.85 -5.01 -20.13
CA ASN A 695 -28.26 -4.64 -20.07
C ASN A 695 -29.07 -5.33 -21.19
N HIS A 696 -30.39 -5.11 -21.21
CA HIS A 696 -31.30 -5.74 -22.17
C HIS A 696 -31.03 -5.36 -23.65
N GLN A 697 -30.18 -4.38 -23.92
CA GLN A 697 -29.75 -3.95 -25.25
C GLN A 697 -28.33 -4.44 -25.61
N GLY A 698 -27.70 -5.26 -24.76
CA GLY A 698 -26.33 -5.75 -24.96
C GLY A 698 -25.25 -4.71 -24.62
N ILE A 699 -25.61 -3.59 -24.00
CA ILE A 699 -24.67 -2.54 -23.59
C ILE A 699 -24.14 -2.88 -22.17
N LYS A 700 -22.83 -2.72 -21.96
CA LYS A 700 -22.21 -2.95 -20.65
C LYS A 700 -22.46 -1.75 -19.74
N GLU A 701 -23.20 -1.97 -18.65
CA GLU A 701 -23.51 -0.96 -17.62
C GLU A 701 -22.93 -1.36 -16.25
N GLN A 702 -22.54 -0.36 -15.46
CA GLN A 702 -22.21 -0.56 -14.04
C GLN A 702 -23.48 -0.55 -13.18
N TYR A 703 -23.46 -1.24 -12.04
CA TYR A 703 -24.62 -1.33 -11.16
C TYR A 703 -24.21 -1.40 -9.69
N ASP A 704 -25.01 -0.82 -8.79
CA ASP A 704 -24.87 -1.03 -7.35
C ASP A 704 -25.07 -2.52 -7.04
N ASP A 705 -24.07 -3.18 -6.46
CA ASP A 705 -24.16 -4.60 -6.14
C ASP A 705 -25.09 -4.93 -4.97
N LEU A 706 -25.61 -3.91 -4.28
CA LEU A 706 -26.53 -4.02 -3.14
C LEU A 706 -25.97 -4.91 -2.01
N GLU A 707 -24.65 -4.98 -1.89
CA GLU A 707 -23.94 -5.56 -0.75
C GLU A 707 -23.67 -4.46 0.31
N GLY A 708 -23.01 -4.81 1.42
CA GLY A 708 -22.66 -3.86 2.49
C GLY A 708 -21.95 -2.60 1.99
N ASP A 709 -22.09 -1.49 2.71
CA ASP A 709 -21.58 -0.18 2.27
C ASP A 709 -20.05 -0.21 2.03
N ARG A 710 -19.62 0.22 0.84
CA ARG A 710 -18.21 0.43 0.46
C ARG A 710 -18.00 1.91 0.05
N PRO A 711 -17.62 2.79 1.00
CA PRO A 711 -17.53 4.22 0.75
C PRO A 711 -16.32 4.59 -0.12
N SER A 712 -16.40 5.76 -0.75
CA SER A 712 -15.38 6.29 -1.67
C SER A 712 -13.99 6.49 -1.03
N CYS A 713 -12.95 6.37 -1.85
CA CYS A 713 -11.58 6.72 -1.48
C CYS A 713 -11.42 8.19 -1.07
N PHE A 714 -10.37 8.49 -0.29
CA PHE A 714 -10.20 9.80 0.37
C PHE A 714 -10.31 10.99 -0.59
N SER A 715 -9.61 10.96 -1.72
CA SER A 715 -9.61 11.96 -2.78
C SER A 715 -10.97 12.09 -3.49
N GLY A 716 -11.63 10.97 -3.79
CA GLY A 716 -12.94 10.93 -4.44
C GLY A 716 -14.04 11.64 -3.65
N VAL A 717 -13.97 11.63 -2.31
CA VAL A 717 -14.93 12.34 -1.45
C VAL A 717 -14.94 13.84 -1.71
N LYS A 718 -13.77 14.50 -1.80
CA LYS A 718 -13.70 15.96 -2.00
C LYS A 718 -14.28 16.40 -3.36
N ARG A 719 -14.04 15.60 -4.42
CA ARG A 719 -14.58 15.83 -5.76
C ARG A 719 -16.11 15.74 -5.78
N ARG A 720 -16.66 14.64 -5.24
CA ARG A 720 -18.12 14.41 -5.20
C ARG A 720 -18.85 15.43 -4.33
N LEU A 721 -18.27 15.80 -3.17
CA LEU A 721 -18.82 16.85 -2.32
C LEU A 721 -18.90 18.20 -3.06
N PHE A 722 -17.87 18.60 -3.82
CA PHE A 722 -17.93 19.83 -4.62
C PHE A 722 -19.08 19.81 -5.65
N GLN A 723 -19.39 18.64 -6.23
CA GLN A 723 -20.47 18.46 -7.20
C GLN A 723 -21.86 18.25 -6.56
N ALA A 724 -21.94 18.09 -5.24
CA ALA A 724 -23.18 17.69 -4.56
C ALA A 724 -24.28 18.76 -4.50
N VAL A 725 -23.95 20.04 -4.72
CA VAL A 725 -24.89 21.17 -4.58
C VAL A 725 -25.15 21.82 -5.94
N LEU A 726 -25.89 21.11 -6.80
CA LEU A 726 -26.32 21.62 -8.11
C LEU A 726 -27.37 22.74 -7.98
N GLY A 727 -27.50 23.56 -9.02
CA GLY A 727 -28.42 24.70 -9.02
C GLY A 727 -28.05 25.81 -8.02
N HIS A 728 -26.81 25.86 -7.52
CA HIS A 728 -26.30 26.93 -6.66
C HIS A 728 -25.31 27.83 -7.43
N PRO A 729 -25.55 29.15 -7.53
CA PRO A 729 -24.83 30.01 -8.48
C PRO A 729 -23.33 30.16 -8.21
N LEU A 730 -22.88 30.15 -6.95
CA LEU A 730 -21.43 30.20 -6.63
C LEU A 730 -20.64 28.96 -7.08
N LEU A 731 -21.30 27.82 -7.31
CA LEU A 731 -20.65 26.55 -7.66
C LEU A 731 -20.72 26.25 -9.17
N LYS A 732 -21.61 26.94 -9.91
CA LYS A 732 -21.75 26.85 -11.36
C LYS A 732 -20.55 27.48 -12.09
N LEU A 733 -20.11 26.85 -13.18
CA LEU A 733 -19.19 27.46 -14.13
C LEU A 733 -19.93 28.56 -14.92
N LEU A 734 -19.43 29.79 -14.85
CA LEU A 734 -20.01 30.93 -15.54
C LEU A 734 -19.45 31.03 -16.96
N THR A 735 -20.31 31.33 -17.94
CA THR A 735 -19.95 31.44 -19.36
C THR A 735 -20.57 32.69 -19.97
N LYS A 736 -20.07 33.10 -21.14
CA LYS A 736 -20.62 34.23 -21.90
C LYS A 736 -22.10 34.07 -22.23
N ASP A 737 -22.54 32.85 -22.52
CA ASP A 737 -23.96 32.58 -22.84
C ASP A 737 -24.86 32.71 -21.61
N ILE A 738 -24.39 32.29 -20.42
CA ILE A 738 -25.15 32.48 -19.17
C ILE A 738 -25.32 33.98 -18.88
N ILE A 739 -24.25 34.76 -18.99
CA ILE A 739 -24.32 36.23 -18.82
C ILE A 739 -25.22 36.87 -19.89
N LYS A 740 -25.19 36.39 -21.13
CA LYS A 740 -26.11 36.84 -22.19
C LYS A 740 -27.57 36.56 -21.85
N THR A 741 -27.90 35.39 -21.28
CA THR A 741 -29.26 35.07 -20.83
C THR A 741 -29.71 36.02 -19.72
N GLU A 742 -28.88 36.25 -18.69
CA GLU A 742 -29.21 37.19 -17.60
C GLU A 742 -29.43 38.62 -18.11
N ILE A 743 -28.60 39.09 -19.07
CA ILE A 743 -28.76 40.39 -19.74
C ILE A 743 -30.10 40.43 -20.50
N ASN A 744 -30.43 39.37 -21.23
CA ASN A 744 -31.64 39.31 -22.04
C ASN A 744 -32.92 39.31 -21.19
N GLU A 745 -32.93 38.53 -20.10
CA GLU A 745 -34.05 38.46 -19.14
C GLU A 745 -34.27 39.82 -18.46
N PHE A 746 -33.18 40.48 -18.02
CA PHE A 746 -33.24 41.82 -17.45
C PHE A 746 -33.77 42.86 -18.45
N LEU A 747 -33.26 42.86 -19.69
CA LEU A 747 -33.70 43.78 -20.74
C LEU A 747 -35.17 43.58 -21.11
N ARG A 748 -35.62 42.32 -21.26
CA ARG A 748 -37.03 41.98 -21.52
C ARG A 748 -37.93 42.53 -20.41
N ALA A 749 -37.63 42.21 -19.15
CA ALA A 749 -38.41 42.68 -18.01
C ALA A 749 -38.41 44.22 -17.88
N HIS A 750 -37.30 44.89 -18.21
CA HIS A 750 -37.23 46.35 -18.26
C HIS A 750 -38.11 46.94 -19.38
N PHE A 751 -38.08 46.38 -20.59
CA PHE A 751 -38.92 46.86 -21.70
C PHE A 751 -40.40 46.58 -21.45
N GLU A 752 -40.78 45.38 -21.03
CA GLU A 752 -42.17 45.03 -20.69
C GLU A 752 -42.76 45.91 -19.58
N LYS A 753 -41.93 46.33 -18.61
CA LYS A 753 -42.33 47.26 -17.54
C LYS A 753 -42.43 48.72 -18.00
N THR A 754 -41.60 49.14 -18.95
CA THR A 754 -41.50 50.55 -19.37
C THR A 754 -42.40 50.87 -20.57
N ILE A 755 -42.75 49.86 -21.37
CA ILE A 755 -43.80 49.93 -22.39
C ILE A 755 -45.14 49.79 -21.67
N THR A 756 -45.99 50.81 -21.78
CA THR A 756 -47.27 50.93 -21.08
C THR A 756 -48.34 51.39 -22.06
N ASN A 757 -49.62 51.24 -21.69
CA ASN A 757 -50.76 51.62 -22.53
C ASN A 757 -50.70 53.09 -23.04
N SER A 758 -49.96 53.98 -22.36
CA SER A 758 -49.77 55.38 -22.78
C SER A 758 -48.66 55.62 -23.83
N ASN A 759 -47.70 54.71 -23.99
CA ASN A 759 -46.59 54.88 -24.96
C ASN A 759 -46.51 53.76 -26.02
N ILE A 760 -47.20 52.64 -25.82
CA ILE A 760 -47.11 51.43 -26.66
C ILE A 760 -47.36 51.67 -28.15
N VAL A 761 -48.31 52.54 -28.51
CA VAL A 761 -48.61 52.89 -29.92
C VAL A 761 -47.45 53.66 -30.56
N ALA A 762 -46.90 54.66 -29.88
CA ALA A 762 -45.78 55.45 -30.37
C ALA A 762 -44.49 54.62 -30.47
N VAL A 763 -44.26 53.72 -29.49
CA VAL A 763 -43.14 52.77 -29.49
C VAL A 763 -43.27 51.77 -30.64
N LYS A 764 -44.46 51.21 -30.89
CA LYS A 764 -44.71 50.27 -32.00
C LYS A 764 -44.50 50.93 -33.36
N GLN A 765 -44.97 52.17 -33.55
CA GLN A 765 -44.77 52.92 -34.79
C GLN A 765 -43.29 53.19 -35.07
N ALA A 766 -42.53 53.63 -34.07
CA ALA A 766 -41.08 53.83 -34.21
C ALA A 766 -40.31 52.50 -34.36
N TRP A 767 -40.82 51.41 -33.80
CA TRP A 767 -40.27 50.06 -33.94
C TRP A 767 -40.43 49.50 -35.36
N ASP A 768 -41.65 49.51 -35.89
CA ASP A 768 -41.96 49.00 -37.24
C ASP A 768 -41.20 49.78 -38.31
N LYS A 769 -41.23 51.12 -38.20
CA LYS A 769 -40.51 52.03 -39.10
C LYS A 769 -39.00 51.82 -39.10
N ASN A 770 -38.41 51.44 -37.96
CA ASN A 770 -36.99 51.08 -37.87
C ASN A 770 -36.69 49.70 -38.48
N ILE A 771 -37.62 48.74 -38.44
CA ILE A 771 -37.50 47.45 -39.15
C ILE A 771 -37.60 47.65 -40.67
N GLU A 772 -38.43 48.59 -41.13
CA GLU A 772 -38.60 48.96 -42.54
C GLU A 772 -37.50 49.91 -43.08
N GLU A 773 -36.38 50.07 -42.35
CA GLU A 773 -35.24 50.95 -42.69
C GLU A 773 -35.61 52.44 -42.90
N GLY A 774 -36.67 52.93 -42.27
CA GLY A 774 -37.14 54.32 -42.37
C GLY A 774 -36.54 55.29 -41.33
N ASP A 775 -36.22 56.52 -41.76
CA ASP A 775 -35.67 57.58 -40.90
C ASP A 775 -36.64 58.00 -39.77
N LEU A 776 -36.21 57.83 -38.52
CA LEU A 776 -36.97 58.23 -37.33
C LEU A 776 -36.92 59.75 -37.11
N ASN A 777 -38.06 60.33 -36.72
CA ASN A 777 -38.14 61.76 -36.37
C ASN A 777 -37.72 62.02 -34.91
N GLU A 778 -37.48 63.29 -34.54
CA GLU A 778 -37.00 63.64 -33.20
C GLU A 778 -37.90 63.15 -32.05
N ASP A 779 -39.21 63.09 -32.25
CA ASP A 779 -40.15 62.68 -31.20
C ASP A 779 -40.23 61.15 -31.11
N GLU A 780 -40.20 60.41 -32.23
CA GLU A 780 -40.01 58.95 -32.26
C GLU A 780 -38.71 58.55 -31.54
N ILE A 781 -37.61 59.27 -31.81
CA ILE A 781 -36.31 59.09 -31.14
C ILE A 781 -36.42 59.32 -29.63
N LYS A 782 -37.09 60.40 -29.18
CA LYS A 782 -37.32 60.65 -27.74
C LYS A 782 -38.13 59.54 -27.08
N HIS A 783 -39.19 59.04 -27.72
CA HIS A 783 -39.99 57.93 -27.19
C HIS A 783 -39.14 56.65 -27.03
N ILE A 784 -38.35 56.29 -28.04
CA ILE A 784 -37.50 55.08 -28.00
C ILE A 784 -36.28 55.26 -27.07
N GLN A 785 -35.77 56.47 -26.89
CA GLN A 785 -34.73 56.78 -25.89
C GLN A 785 -35.26 56.79 -24.45
N SER A 786 -36.56 57.07 -24.23
CA SER A 786 -37.18 56.98 -22.90
C SER A 786 -37.21 55.56 -22.33
N LEU A 787 -37.04 54.54 -23.19
CA LEU A 787 -36.95 53.13 -22.82
C LEU A 787 -35.52 52.69 -22.47
N ASN A 788 -34.51 53.55 -22.57
CA ASN A 788 -33.12 53.20 -22.27
C ASN A 788 -32.93 52.85 -20.79
N VAL A 789 -32.11 51.84 -20.52
CA VAL A 789 -31.70 51.44 -19.17
C VAL A 789 -30.80 52.53 -18.59
N SER A 790 -31.16 53.09 -17.44
CA SER A 790 -30.38 54.16 -16.79
C SER A 790 -29.03 53.65 -16.26
N SER A 791 -28.04 54.53 -16.11
CA SER A 791 -26.73 54.16 -15.54
C SER A 791 -26.82 53.60 -14.11
N GLU A 792 -27.84 54.00 -13.35
CA GLU A 792 -28.10 53.44 -12.01
C GLU A 792 -28.59 51.99 -12.10
N GLN A 793 -29.55 51.71 -13.00
CA GLN A 793 -30.03 50.35 -13.27
C GLN A 793 -28.92 49.43 -13.81
N GLN A 794 -28.02 49.94 -14.67
CA GLN A 794 -26.85 49.19 -15.18
C GLN A 794 -25.89 48.80 -14.04
N GLN A 795 -25.61 49.73 -13.12
CA GLN A 795 -24.79 49.46 -11.93
C GLN A 795 -25.48 48.50 -10.96
N GLU A 796 -26.80 48.60 -10.80
CA GLU A 796 -27.58 47.68 -9.98
C GLU A 796 -27.56 46.25 -10.55
N PHE A 797 -27.75 46.09 -11.86
CA PHE A 797 -27.64 44.79 -12.54
C PHE A 797 -26.23 44.19 -12.42
N THR A 798 -25.18 44.99 -12.58
CA THR A 798 -23.79 44.55 -12.40
C THR A 798 -23.51 44.12 -10.95
N ARG A 799 -24.09 44.81 -9.97
CA ARG A 799 -24.02 44.45 -8.54
C ARG A 799 -24.81 43.16 -8.25
N TYR A 800 -25.97 42.98 -8.89
CA TYR A 800 -26.76 41.75 -8.83
C TYR A 800 -25.96 40.54 -9.34
N LEU A 801 -25.34 40.62 -10.51
CA LEU A 801 -24.49 39.56 -11.05
C LEU A 801 -23.29 39.25 -10.13
N SER A 802 -22.66 40.29 -9.60
CA SER A 802 -21.54 40.15 -8.63
C SER A 802 -21.98 39.47 -7.34
N ASN A 803 -23.18 39.77 -6.83
CA ASN A 803 -23.74 39.14 -5.63
C ASN A 803 -24.20 37.69 -5.89
N LYS A 804 -24.72 37.40 -7.09
CA LYS A 804 -25.22 36.08 -7.50
C LYS A 804 -24.07 35.08 -7.74
N TYR A 805 -23.08 35.46 -8.54
CA TYR A 805 -21.98 34.58 -8.97
C TYR A 805 -20.66 34.79 -8.23
N GLY A 806 -20.53 35.86 -7.44
CA GLY A 806 -19.34 36.12 -6.63
C GLY A 806 -18.09 36.37 -7.49
N PRO A 807 -16.91 35.90 -7.06
CA PRO A 807 -15.65 36.08 -7.78
C PRO A 807 -15.68 35.56 -9.23
N SER A 808 -16.49 34.54 -9.53
CA SER A 808 -16.64 33.98 -10.88
C SER A 808 -17.12 35.01 -11.92
N PHE A 809 -17.78 36.08 -11.48
CA PHE A 809 -18.10 37.24 -12.31
C PHE A 809 -17.22 38.45 -11.95
N ALA A 810 -17.13 38.79 -10.67
CA ALA A 810 -16.49 40.03 -10.21
C ALA A 810 -14.96 40.07 -10.37
N SER A 811 -14.32 38.95 -10.75
CA SER A 811 -12.89 38.86 -11.07
C SER A 811 -12.63 38.53 -12.54
N ASP A 812 -13.68 38.38 -13.37
CA ASP A 812 -13.55 38.10 -14.80
C ASP A 812 -13.81 39.37 -15.62
N HIS A 813 -12.72 40.02 -16.04
CA HIS A 813 -12.75 41.24 -16.85
C HIS A 813 -13.41 41.07 -18.22
N GLU A 814 -13.51 39.85 -18.75
CA GLU A 814 -14.13 39.58 -20.05
C GLU A 814 -15.65 39.49 -19.90
N LEU A 815 -16.15 38.85 -18.84
CA LEU A 815 -17.57 38.81 -18.51
C LEU A 815 -18.09 40.18 -18.05
N MET A 816 -17.30 40.94 -17.30
CA MET A 816 -17.64 42.33 -16.97
C MET A 816 -17.73 43.20 -18.23
N ARG A 817 -16.74 43.12 -19.14
CA ARG A 817 -16.77 43.86 -20.41
C ARG A 817 -17.98 43.47 -21.27
N GLN A 818 -18.39 42.20 -21.27
CA GLN A 818 -19.62 41.78 -21.97
C GLN A 818 -20.88 42.50 -21.46
N VAL A 819 -20.97 42.78 -20.16
CA VAL A 819 -22.09 43.54 -19.57
C VAL A 819 -21.99 45.02 -19.96
N ASP A 820 -20.80 45.63 -19.86
CA ASP A 820 -20.55 47.01 -20.29
C ASP A 820 -20.85 47.20 -21.80
N ASP A 821 -20.38 46.26 -22.63
CA ASP A 821 -20.60 46.21 -24.07
C ASP A 821 -22.06 45.94 -24.44
N ALA A 822 -22.88 45.35 -23.56
CA ALA A 822 -24.31 45.24 -23.79
C ALA A 822 -25.01 46.59 -23.61
N PHE A 823 -24.65 47.36 -22.58
CA PHE A 823 -25.28 48.65 -22.27
C PHE A 823 -24.66 49.87 -22.95
N SER A 824 -23.52 49.73 -23.63
CA SER A 824 -22.90 50.81 -24.40
C SER A 824 -23.81 51.35 -25.52
N LEU A 825 -23.97 52.66 -25.63
CA LEU A 825 -24.75 53.31 -26.69
C LEU A 825 -23.91 54.32 -27.45
N SER A 826 -24.08 54.35 -28.77
CA SER A 826 -23.63 55.45 -29.63
C SER A 826 -24.66 56.60 -29.61
N THR A 827 -24.25 57.80 -30.05
CA THR A 827 -24.94 59.09 -29.83
C THR A 827 -26.32 59.29 -30.50
N SER A 828 -26.91 58.25 -31.08
CA SER A 828 -28.30 58.23 -31.56
C SER A 828 -29.03 56.90 -31.32
N SER A 829 -28.39 55.94 -30.62
CA SER A 829 -28.91 54.57 -30.44
C SER A 829 -29.75 54.39 -29.17
N SER A 830 -30.61 53.36 -29.18
CA SER A 830 -31.39 52.91 -28.02
C SER A 830 -31.10 51.45 -27.71
N HIS A 831 -31.18 51.09 -26.42
CA HIS A 831 -31.08 49.69 -25.97
C HIS A 831 -32.13 48.81 -26.63
N LEU A 832 -33.33 49.34 -26.93
CA LEU A 832 -34.40 48.58 -27.56
C LEU A 832 -34.01 48.14 -28.98
N PHE A 833 -33.38 49.00 -29.79
CA PHE A 833 -32.93 48.61 -31.13
C PHE A 833 -31.67 47.74 -31.08
N LYS A 834 -30.74 48.03 -30.17
CA LYS A 834 -29.50 47.24 -30.00
C LYS A 834 -29.79 45.78 -29.62
N HIS A 835 -30.84 45.54 -28.84
CA HIS A 835 -31.24 44.21 -28.36
C HIS A 835 -32.61 43.75 -28.89
N GLY A 836 -33.05 44.33 -30.01
CA GLY A 836 -34.43 44.25 -30.47
C GLY A 836 -34.96 42.84 -30.72
N GLY A 837 -34.10 41.90 -31.10
CA GLY A 837 -34.47 40.49 -31.31
C GLY A 837 -35.18 39.83 -30.12
N ILE A 838 -35.01 40.37 -28.90
CA ILE A 838 -35.64 39.87 -27.67
C ILE A 838 -37.15 40.21 -27.60
N MET A 839 -37.57 41.30 -28.24
CA MET A 839 -38.93 41.88 -28.15
C MET A 839 -39.80 41.61 -29.39
N VAL A 840 -39.30 40.87 -30.39
CA VAL A 840 -40.02 40.58 -31.64
C VAL A 840 -41.37 39.90 -31.39
N GLU A 841 -41.42 38.88 -30.53
CA GLU A 841 -42.66 38.16 -30.21
C GLU A 841 -43.69 39.06 -29.52
N PHE A 842 -43.25 39.90 -28.57
CA PHE A 842 -44.07 40.89 -27.88
C PHE A 842 -44.71 41.88 -28.86
N PHE A 843 -43.92 42.43 -29.79
CA PHE A 843 -44.45 43.37 -30.78
C PHE A 843 -45.30 42.69 -31.87
N ASN A 844 -45.06 41.42 -32.19
CA ASN A 844 -45.89 40.67 -33.12
C ASN A 844 -47.28 40.37 -32.53
N GLN A 845 -47.36 39.99 -31.24
CA GLN A 845 -48.65 39.77 -30.56
C GLN A 845 -49.52 41.04 -30.55
N LEU A 846 -48.89 42.23 -30.45
CA LEU A 846 -49.58 43.52 -30.55
C LEU A 846 -50.15 43.85 -31.95
N THR A 847 -49.91 43.02 -32.98
CA THR A 847 -50.49 43.23 -34.32
C THR A 847 -51.84 42.53 -34.54
N GLU A 848 -52.22 41.55 -33.71
CA GLU A 848 -53.49 40.83 -33.87
C GLU A 848 -54.66 41.52 -33.14
N ASP A 849 -54.40 42.35 -32.11
CA ASP A 849 -55.42 42.90 -31.20
C ASP A 849 -55.78 44.39 -31.41
N VAL A 850 -55.36 45.04 -32.50
CA VAL A 850 -55.68 46.48 -32.77
C VAL A 850 -57.13 46.70 -33.26
N SER A 851 -58.04 45.74 -33.02
CA SER A 851 -59.44 45.85 -33.37
C SER A 851 -60.44 45.32 -32.33
N ASP A 852 -60.15 45.41 -31.03
CA ASP A 852 -61.14 45.90 -30.07
C ASP A 852 -60.54 46.20 -28.68
N SER A 853 -61.20 47.08 -27.92
CA SER A 853 -60.71 47.51 -26.61
C SER A 853 -60.97 46.47 -25.51
N ASN A 854 -59.92 45.74 -25.07
CA ASN A 854 -59.67 45.36 -23.66
C ASN A 854 -58.38 44.52 -23.51
N LEU A 855 -57.33 45.07 -22.88
CA LEU A 855 -56.14 44.31 -22.48
C LEU A 855 -56.32 43.69 -21.07
N PRO A 856 -55.79 42.48 -20.78
CA PRO A 856 -56.03 41.81 -19.50
C PRO A 856 -55.38 42.48 -18.29
N HIS A 857 -56.00 42.29 -17.12
CA HIS A 857 -55.46 42.73 -15.83
C HIS A 857 -54.26 41.87 -15.37
N SER A 858 -53.42 42.49 -14.55
CA SER A 858 -52.41 41.83 -13.73
C SER A 858 -52.99 40.71 -12.86
N SER A 859 -52.41 39.51 -12.97
CA SER A 859 -52.59 38.42 -11.99
C SER A 859 -51.28 37.65 -11.79
N GLU A 860 -51.14 37.07 -10.60
CA GLU A 860 -49.94 36.43 -10.06
C GLU A 860 -49.50 35.18 -10.87
N PRO A 861 -48.24 34.73 -10.75
CA PRO A 861 -47.76 33.54 -11.46
C PRO A 861 -48.37 32.25 -10.90
N GLU A 862 -49.48 31.82 -11.50
CA GLU A 862 -50.05 30.48 -11.27
C GLU A 862 -49.27 29.37 -12.01
N VAL A 863 -49.29 28.17 -11.42
CA VAL A 863 -48.50 27.01 -11.83
C VAL A 863 -49.12 26.31 -13.03
N LEU A 864 -48.40 26.24 -14.16
CA LEU A 864 -48.80 25.45 -15.32
C LEU A 864 -48.08 24.10 -15.38
N HIS A 865 -48.82 23.04 -15.06
CA HIS A 865 -48.49 21.67 -15.44
C HIS A 865 -48.64 21.48 -16.96
N LEU A 866 -47.65 20.88 -17.62
CA LEU A 866 -47.84 20.23 -18.91
C LEU A 866 -47.28 18.80 -18.90
N ASN A 867 -48.17 17.85 -19.17
CA ASN A 867 -47.86 16.44 -19.41
C ASN A 867 -47.48 16.21 -20.89
N PRO A 868 -46.85 15.08 -21.23
CA PRO A 868 -46.18 14.89 -22.52
C PRO A 868 -47.14 14.52 -23.68
N ALA A 869 -46.70 14.83 -24.90
CA ALA A 869 -47.32 14.48 -26.17
C ALA A 869 -46.26 13.85 -27.12
N PRO A 870 -46.63 13.13 -28.21
CA PRO A 870 -46.32 11.70 -28.22
C PRO A 870 -45.41 11.22 -29.35
N SER A 871 -44.99 9.96 -29.20
CA SER A 871 -44.36 9.13 -30.22
C SER A 871 -45.17 8.99 -31.51
N ASN A 872 -44.50 8.96 -32.66
CA ASN A 872 -45.02 8.35 -33.88
C ASN A 872 -43.93 7.57 -34.62
N SER A 873 -44.23 6.33 -35.01
CA SER A 873 -43.36 5.40 -35.73
C SER A 873 -43.76 5.28 -37.20
N ILE A 874 -42.81 5.07 -38.11
CA ILE A 874 -43.08 4.43 -39.43
C ILE A 874 -41.97 3.41 -39.78
N CYS A 875 -42.38 2.29 -40.38
CA CYS A 875 -41.60 1.16 -40.90
C CYS A 875 -42.41 0.59 -42.12
N VAL A 876 -41.97 -0.28 -43.04
CA VAL A 876 -40.92 -1.32 -43.10
C VAL A 876 -40.39 -1.42 -44.57
N THR A 877 -39.63 -2.49 -44.90
CA THR A 877 -39.32 -3.08 -46.24
C THR A 877 -38.15 -2.46 -47.07
N GLU A 878 -37.34 -3.23 -47.84
CA GLU A 878 -37.04 -4.68 -47.73
C GLU A 878 -35.65 -5.12 -48.30
N GLN A 879 -35.12 -6.15 -47.64
CA GLN A 879 -34.32 -7.33 -48.03
C GLN A 879 -33.73 -7.58 -49.45
N HIS A 880 -32.70 -8.46 -49.42
CA HIS A 880 -32.09 -9.30 -50.47
C HIS A 880 -31.05 -8.68 -51.44
N ALA A 881 -30.08 -9.42 -52.02
CA ALA A 881 -29.36 -10.65 -51.60
C ALA A 881 -28.18 -10.95 -52.58
N LEU A 882 -27.13 -11.64 -52.06
CA LEU A 882 -26.15 -12.51 -52.75
C LEU A 882 -25.21 -12.00 -53.89
N ASP A 883 -23.90 -12.02 -53.56
CA ASP A 883 -22.87 -12.95 -54.10
C ASP A 883 -22.16 -12.72 -55.46
N LYS A 884 -20.81 -12.61 -55.39
CA LYS A 884 -19.76 -12.97 -56.41
C LYS A 884 -19.75 -12.21 -57.77
N THR A 885 -18.65 -12.06 -58.52
CA THR A 885 -17.28 -12.64 -58.48
C THR A 885 -16.28 -11.73 -59.26
N VAL A 886 -15.02 -11.64 -58.78
CA VAL A 886 -13.73 -11.60 -59.50
C VAL A 886 -13.60 -10.89 -60.87
N GLN A 887 -12.71 -9.87 -60.97
CA GLN A 887 -11.50 -9.82 -61.85
C GLN A 887 -11.00 -8.37 -62.07
N VAL A 888 -9.69 -8.15 -61.89
CA VAL A 888 -8.96 -6.98 -62.40
C VAL A 888 -7.84 -7.51 -63.31
N PRO A 889 -7.71 -7.06 -64.57
CA PRO A 889 -6.60 -7.47 -65.45
C PRO A 889 -5.30 -6.72 -65.15
N LEU A 890 -4.17 -7.43 -65.30
CA LEU A 890 -2.81 -6.87 -65.27
C LEU A 890 -2.37 -6.38 -66.66
N HIS A 891 -1.51 -5.34 -66.68
CA HIS A 891 -0.27 -5.19 -67.49
C HIS A 891 0.09 -3.69 -67.66
N SER A 892 1.36 -3.25 -67.76
CA SER A 892 2.64 -3.97 -67.91
C SER A 892 3.85 -3.16 -67.43
N SER A 893 4.94 -3.88 -67.06
CA SER A 893 6.38 -3.59 -67.33
C SER A 893 7.02 -2.25 -66.91
N ASN A 894 8.28 -2.18 -66.44
CA ASN A 894 9.30 -3.20 -66.11
C ASN A 894 10.42 -2.50 -65.31
N GLU A 895 11.06 -3.21 -64.36
CA GLU A 895 12.53 -3.40 -64.26
C GLU A 895 12.90 -4.23 -63.01
N VAL A 896 13.93 -5.07 -63.11
CA VAL A 896 14.36 -6.05 -62.09
C VAL A 896 15.90 -6.15 -62.10
N PRO A 897 16.55 -5.96 -60.94
CA PRO A 897 17.29 -7.04 -60.25
C PRO A 897 17.02 -7.01 -58.72
N THR A 898 17.17 -8.06 -57.91
CA THR A 898 17.54 -9.48 -58.07
C THR A 898 16.90 -10.23 -56.88
N LYS A 899 16.17 -11.33 -57.12
CA LYS A 899 15.49 -12.08 -56.05
C LYS A 899 16.35 -13.24 -55.55
N GLU A 900 17.02 -13.08 -54.41
CA GLU A 900 17.44 -14.24 -53.59
C GLU A 900 17.58 -13.88 -52.10
N SER A 901 18.19 -12.74 -51.73
CA SER A 901 18.29 -12.33 -50.30
C SER A 901 16.95 -11.96 -49.65
N SER A 902 15.95 -11.53 -50.44
CA SER A 902 14.65 -11.08 -49.93
C SER A 902 13.73 -12.21 -49.45
N LEU A 903 14.02 -13.47 -49.82
CA LEU A 903 13.21 -14.63 -49.44
C LEU A 903 13.61 -15.17 -48.06
N GLU A 904 14.90 -15.22 -47.76
CA GLU A 904 15.41 -15.57 -46.43
C GLU A 904 15.05 -14.50 -45.39
N GLU A 905 15.15 -13.22 -45.75
CA GLU A 905 14.80 -12.13 -44.81
C GLU A 905 13.30 -12.09 -44.49
N ASN A 906 12.43 -12.38 -45.48
CA ASN A 906 10.99 -12.47 -45.24
C ASN A 906 10.60 -13.74 -44.46
N THR A 907 11.17 -14.91 -44.78
CA THR A 907 10.89 -16.13 -43.99
C THR A 907 11.40 -16.01 -42.56
N LYS A 908 12.53 -15.30 -42.33
CA LYS A 908 13.01 -14.98 -40.98
C LYS A 908 12.05 -14.04 -40.24
N LYS A 909 11.54 -12.98 -40.88
CA LYS A 909 10.53 -12.08 -40.30
C LYS A 909 9.19 -12.77 -40.04
N GLU A 910 8.78 -13.72 -40.88
CA GLU A 910 7.58 -14.54 -40.64
C GLU A 910 7.78 -15.53 -39.50
N PHE A 911 8.97 -16.14 -39.38
CA PHE A 911 9.34 -17.00 -38.25
C PHE A 911 9.34 -16.21 -36.93
N GLU A 912 10.06 -15.09 -36.86
CA GLU A 912 10.08 -14.17 -35.71
C GLU A 912 8.66 -13.68 -35.34
N ARG A 913 7.82 -13.39 -36.34
CA ARG A 913 6.41 -13.02 -36.12
C ARG A 913 5.59 -14.18 -35.55
N SER A 914 5.84 -15.42 -36.01
CA SER A 914 5.14 -16.61 -35.53
C SER A 914 5.54 -16.98 -34.09
N GLU A 915 6.82 -16.84 -33.75
CA GLU A 915 7.36 -17.06 -32.40
C GLU A 915 6.78 -16.04 -31.42
N LYS A 916 6.75 -14.76 -31.81
CA LYS A 916 6.14 -13.68 -31.02
C LYS A 916 4.62 -13.84 -30.84
N LEU A 917 3.93 -14.43 -31.82
CA LEU A 917 2.51 -14.79 -31.72
C LEU A 917 2.30 -15.96 -30.74
N GLN A 918 3.17 -16.96 -30.73
CA GLN A 918 3.13 -18.05 -29.74
C GLN A 918 3.46 -17.56 -28.33
N GLU A 919 4.37 -16.58 -28.19
CA GLU A 919 4.69 -15.95 -26.91
C GLU A 919 3.49 -15.16 -26.37
N LEU A 920 2.89 -14.28 -27.19
CA LEU A 920 1.63 -13.57 -26.86
C LEU A 920 0.50 -14.54 -26.50
N GLN A 921 0.35 -15.65 -27.22
CA GLN A 921 -0.65 -16.69 -26.91
C GLN A 921 -0.41 -17.30 -25.52
N ARG A 922 0.85 -17.61 -25.15
CA ARG A 922 1.19 -18.10 -23.81
C ARG A 922 0.98 -17.05 -22.73
N GLU A 923 1.33 -15.79 -22.97
CA GLU A 923 1.08 -14.70 -22.01
C GLU A 923 -0.42 -14.53 -21.74
N MET A 924 -1.26 -14.62 -22.77
CA MET A 924 -2.71 -14.62 -22.64
C MET A 924 -3.23 -15.83 -21.84
N GLU A 925 -2.75 -17.05 -22.12
CA GLU A 925 -3.13 -18.26 -21.36
C GLU A 925 -2.69 -18.21 -19.89
N ILE A 926 -1.52 -17.64 -19.59
CA ILE A 926 -1.01 -17.44 -18.22
C ILE A 926 -1.85 -16.39 -17.49
N ALA A 927 -2.21 -15.30 -18.17
CA ALA A 927 -3.07 -14.26 -17.62
C ALA A 927 -4.47 -14.81 -17.31
N GLU A 928 -5.06 -15.59 -18.23
CA GLU A 928 -6.35 -16.24 -18.06
C GLU A 928 -6.33 -17.25 -16.90
N ALA A 929 -5.30 -18.11 -16.81
CA ALA A 929 -5.15 -19.04 -15.69
C ALA A 929 -4.94 -18.32 -14.34
N THR A 930 -4.26 -17.18 -14.33
CA THR A 930 -4.06 -16.37 -13.11
C THR A 930 -5.37 -15.70 -12.67
N ASP A 931 -6.09 -15.07 -13.60
CA ASP A 931 -7.40 -14.44 -13.38
C ASP A 931 -8.45 -15.46 -12.88
N ILE A 932 -8.45 -16.67 -13.43
CA ILE A 932 -9.29 -17.79 -12.96
C ILE A 932 -9.00 -18.14 -11.48
N LEU A 933 -7.72 -18.26 -11.10
CA LEU A 933 -7.32 -18.53 -9.72
C LEU A 933 -7.67 -17.38 -8.75
N GLU A 934 -7.52 -16.13 -9.18
CA GLU A 934 -7.86 -14.95 -8.37
C GLU A 934 -9.38 -14.87 -8.13
N LYS A 935 -10.20 -14.99 -9.18
CA LYS A 935 -11.67 -14.92 -9.08
C LYS A 935 -12.29 -16.02 -8.20
N SER A 936 -11.60 -17.13 -8.01
CA SER A 936 -12.04 -18.23 -7.14
C SER A 936 -11.74 -18.05 -5.65
N ASN A 937 -11.00 -17.00 -5.26
CA ASN A 937 -10.38 -16.86 -3.94
C ASN A 937 -9.44 -18.03 -3.53
N PHE A 938 -9.00 -18.89 -4.46
CA PHE A 938 -8.11 -20.01 -4.14
C PHE A 938 -6.81 -19.53 -3.47
N MET A 939 -6.22 -18.43 -3.95
CA MET A 939 -5.01 -17.81 -3.38
C MET A 939 -5.18 -17.40 -1.91
N THR A 940 -6.34 -16.84 -1.55
CA THR A 940 -6.67 -16.42 -0.19
C THR A 940 -6.71 -17.62 0.75
N HIS A 941 -7.40 -18.70 0.35
CA HIS A 941 -7.50 -19.92 1.14
C HIS A 941 -6.17 -20.67 1.23
N LEU A 942 -5.37 -20.69 0.16
CA LEU A 942 -4.03 -21.27 0.15
C LEU A 942 -3.07 -20.54 1.10
N LYS A 943 -3.18 -19.21 1.19
CA LYS A 943 -2.44 -18.40 2.19
C LYS A 943 -2.88 -18.73 3.62
N ILE A 944 -4.19 -18.86 3.89
CA ILE A 944 -4.71 -19.28 5.20
C ILE A 944 -4.18 -20.67 5.59
N ILE A 945 -4.15 -21.61 4.64
CA ILE A 945 -3.54 -22.94 4.84
C ILE A 945 -2.05 -22.80 5.18
N GLN A 946 -1.29 -21.98 4.44
CA GLN A 946 0.14 -21.75 4.72
C GLN A 946 0.39 -21.20 6.14
N GLU A 947 -0.41 -20.22 6.57
CA GLU A 947 -0.31 -19.61 7.89
C GLU A 947 -0.65 -20.62 9.00
N LYS A 948 -1.68 -21.45 8.80
CA LYS A 948 -2.04 -22.52 9.75
C LYS A 948 -1.08 -23.70 9.77
N THR A 949 -0.43 -24.00 8.66
CA THR A 949 0.68 -24.97 8.62
C THR A 949 1.84 -24.48 9.47
N LYS A 950 2.24 -23.21 9.34
CA LYS A 950 3.27 -22.57 10.18
C LYS A 950 2.87 -22.58 11.67
N GLU A 951 1.60 -22.31 11.97
CA GLU A 951 1.02 -22.40 13.32
C GLU A 951 1.18 -23.82 13.91
N PHE A 952 0.86 -24.86 13.12
CA PHE A 952 0.94 -26.25 13.56
C PHE A 952 2.36 -26.77 13.71
N GLU A 953 3.29 -26.32 12.89
CA GLU A 953 4.72 -26.60 13.05
C GLU A 953 5.25 -26.00 14.37
N GLN A 954 4.88 -24.76 14.71
CA GLN A 954 5.21 -24.16 16.00
C GLN A 954 4.58 -24.91 17.18
N TYR A 955 3.35 -25.43 17.03
CA TYR A 955 2.74 -26.30 18.05
C TYR A 955 3.38 -27.68 18.12
N ALA A 956 3.88 -28.23 17.01
CA ALA A 956 4.63 -29.49 17.00
C ALA A 956 5.99 -29.35 17.70
N LEU A 957 6.64 -28.18 17.67
CA LEU A 957 7.83 -27.90 18.47
C LEU A 957 7.53 -27.88 19.98
N LYS A 958 6.35 -27.40 20.39
CA LYS A 958 5.94 -27.29 21.81
C LYS A 958 5.30 -28.56 22.37
N ASN A 959 4.59 -29.32 21.55
CA ASN A 959 3.97 -30.60 21.91
C ASN A 959 3.98 -31.55 20.69
N PRO A 960 5.10 -32.28 20.47
CA PRO A 960 5.27 -33.15 19.33
C PRO A 960 4.24 -34.29 19.28
N GLN A 961 3.90 -34.88 20.43
CA GLN A 961 2.96 -36.01 20.50
C GLN A 961 1.56 -35.64 19.99
N LYS A 962 1.13 -34.38 20.17
CA LYS A 962 -0.20 -33.92 19.76
C LYS A 962 -0.26 -33.32 18.36
N TYR A 963 0.81 -32.67 17.89
CA TYR A 963 0.75 -31.87 16.65
C TYR A 963 1.69 -32.32 15.52
N LYS A 964 2.66 -33.22 15.75
CA LYS A 964 3.63 -33.63 14.70
C LYS A 964 2.96 -34.19 13.43
N ASN A 965 1.97 -35.08 13.59
CA ASN A 965 1.27 -35.67 12.45
C ASN A 965 0.38 -34.65 11.73
N ALA A 966 -0.25 -33.74 12.48
CA ALA A 966 -1.09 -32.69 11.91
C ALA A 966 -0.27 -31.62 11.18
N ALA A 967 0.88 -31.22 11.71
CA ALA A 967 1.82 -30.33 11.04
C ALA A 967 2.33 -30.94 9.72
N LYS A 968 2.66 -32.24 9.72
CA LYS A 968 3.05 -32.98 8.50
C LYS A 968 1.91 -32.98 7.46
N ALA A 969 0.70 -33.38 7.83
CA ALA A 969 -0.44 -33.41 6.93
C ALA A 969 -0.83 -32.01 6.40
N ALA A 970 -0.69 -30.95 7.22
CA ALA A 970 -0.92 -29.57 6.82
C ALA A 970 0.14 -29.07 5.82
N ARG A 971 1.39 -29.48 6.00
CA ARG A 971 2.50 -29.17 5.08
C ARG A 971 2.36 -29.89 3.74
N GLU A 972 2.03 -31.19 3.78
CA GLU A 972 1.79 -32.01 2.58
C GLU A 972 0.60 -31.47 1.77
N LEU A 973 -0.51 -31.10 2.44
CA LEU A 973 -1.65 -30.44 1.80
C LEU A 973 -1.24 -29.11 1.14
N TYR A 974 -0.56 -28.23 1.88
CA TYR A 974 -0.12 -26.94 1.35
C TYR A 974 0.76 -27.10 0.10
N GLN A 975 1.72 -28.02 0.14
CA GLN A 975 2.63 -28.28 -0.97
C GLN A 975 1.92 -28.84 -2.20
N ALA A 976 0.99 -29.79 -2.02
CA ALA A 976 0.23 -30.34 -3.15
C ALA A 976 -0.70 -29.31 -3.80
N LEU A 977 -1.34 -28.44 -3.01
CA LEU A 977 -2.18 -27.36 -3.53
C LEU A 977 -1.37 -26.28 -4.27
N GLU A 978 -0.21 -25.88 -3.73
CA GLU A 978 0.69 -24.91 -4.39
C GLU A 978 1.33 -25.50 -5.65
N HIS A 979 1.65 -26.80 -5.66
CA HIS A 979 2.18 -27.46 -6.86
C HIS A 979 1.12 -27.56 -7.96
N ALA A 980 -0.12 -27.97 -7.62
CA ALA A 980 -1.23 -27.96 -8.57
C ALA A 980 -1.48 -26.56 -9.14
N ARG A 981 -1.38 -25.51 -8.31
CA ARG A 981 -1.48 -24.10 -8.75
C ARG A 981 -0.41 -23.73 -9.78
N LEU A 982 0.84 -24.10 -9.51
CA LEU A 982 1.96 -23.85 -10.42
C LEU A 982 1.78 -24.60 -11.74
N ASP A 983 1.30 -25.84 -11.71
CA ASP A 983 0.96 -26.61 -12.90
C ASP A 983 -0.17 -25.98 -13.72
N PHE A 984 -1.23 -25.51 -13.05
CA PHE A 984 -2.38 -24.85 -13.69
C PHE A 984 -1.97 -23.59 -14.47
N VAL A 985 -1.07 -22.78 -13.90
CA VAL A 985 -0.58 -21.55 -14.54
C VAL A 985 0.45 -21.85 -15.64
N ASN A 986 1.39 -22.77 -15.43
CA ASN A 986 2.61 -22.85 -16.23
C ASN A 986 2.67 -24.00 -17.26
N LYS A 987 1.78 -25.00 -17.22
CA LYS A 987 1.79 -26.08 -18.23
C LYS A 987 1.44 -25.53 -19.63
N PRO A 988 2.06 -25.99 -20.73
CA PRO A 988 1.72 -25.58 -22.09
C PRO A 988 0.55 -26.42 -22.63
N GLU A 989 -0.61 -26.34 -21.97
CA GLU A 989 -1.81 -27.13 -22.27
C GLU A 989 -3.08 -26.27 -22.27
N ALA A 990 -4.11 -26.71 -22.98
CA ALA A 990 -5.40 -26.02 -23.04
C ALA A 990 -6.02 -25.86 -21.64
N ILE A 991 -6.67 -24.71 -21.39
CA ILE A 991 -7.10 -24.30 -20.04
C ILE A 991 -8.09 -25.28 -19.39
N GLN A 992 -8.93 -25.94 -20.18
CA GLN A 992 -9.83 -26.99 -19.70
C GLN A 992 -9.05 -28.21 -19.16
N LYS A 993 -8.00 -28.67 -19.86
CA LYS A 993 -7.18 -29.80 -19.41
C LYS A 993 -6.40 -29.46 -18.15
N LYS A 994 -5.81 -28.26 -18.09
CA LYS A 994 -5.19 -27.71 -16.87
C LYS A 994 -6.18 -27.74 -15.70
N LEU A 995 -7.42 -27.32 -15.92
CA LEU A 995 -8.46 -27.25 -14.91
C LEU A 995 -8.84 -28.63 -14.37
N ASP A 996 -8.92 -29.64 -15.24
CA ASP A 996 -9.26 -31.02 -14.85
C ASP A 996 -8.10 -31.71 -14.10
N ASP A 997 -6.85 -31.52 -14.53
CA ASP A 997 -5.63 -31.92 -13.78
C ASP A 997 -5.58 -31.26 -12.39
N PHE A 998 -5.88 -29.96 -12.33
CA PHE A 998 -5.92 -29.18 -11.09
C PHE A 998 -6.99 -29.68 -10.12
N LYS A 999 -8.23 -29.91 -10.59
CA LYS A 999 -9.32 -30.52 -9.79
C LYS A 999 -8.88 -31.85 -9.18
N LYS A 1000 -8.32 -32.73 -10.01
CA LYS A 1000 -7.90 -34.08 -9.58
C LYS A 1000 -6.83 -34.00 -8.49
N THR A 1001 -5.74 -33.28 -8.76
CA THR A 1001 -4.60 -33.18 -7.84
C THR A 1001 -4.99 -32.52 -6.51
N THR A 1002 -5.77 -31.44 -6.56
CA THR A 1002 -6.21 -30.73 -5.34
C THR A 1002 -7.25 -31.53 -4.55
N GLY A 1003 -8.18 -32.23 -5.22
CA GLY A 1003 -9.16 -33.13 -4.58
C GLY A 1003 -8.50 -34.32 -3.89
N GLU A 1004 -7.54 -34.98 -4.56
CA GLU A 1004 -6.74 -36.07 -3.98
C GLU A 1004 -5.99 -35.60 -2.72
N ALA A 1005 -5.32 -34.44 -2.79
CA ALA A 1005 -4.59 -33.85 -1.67
C ALA A 1005 -5.48 -33.54 -0.46
N ILE A 1006 -6.66 -32.94 -0.69
CA ILE A 1006 -7.64 -32.67 0.37
C ILE A 1006 -8.15 -33.96 0.99
N SER A 1007 -8.45 -34.99 0.19
CA SER A 1007 -8.91 -36.29 0.68
C SER A 1007 -7.87 -36.97 1.58
N HIS A 1008 -6.58 -36.85 1.24
CA HIS A 1008 -5.47 -37.45 1.99
C HIS A 1008 -5.21 -36.75 3.33
N ALA A 1009 -5.27 -35.42 3.36
CA ALA A 1009 -4.98 -34.64 4.56
C ALA A 1009 -6.16 -34.55 5.54
N ARG A 1010 -7.39 -34.66 5.04
CA ARG A 1010 -8.64 -34.50 5.81
C ARG A 1010 -8.74 -35.40 7.06
N PRO A 1011 -8.42 -36.71 7.05
CA PRO A 1011 -8.55 -37.58 8.23
C PRO A 1011 -7.74 -37.11 9.44
N VAL A 1012 -6.58 -36.50 9.20
CA VAL A 1012 -5.69 -35.98 10.25
C VAL A 1012 -6.11 -34.57 10.65
N LEU A 1013 -6.32 -33.67 9.68
CA LEU A 1013 -6.53 -32.25 9.95
C LEU A 1013 -7.92 -31.95 10.53
N LYS A 1014 -8.96 -32.72 10.19
CA LYS A 1014 -10.33 -32.49 10.68
C LYS A 1014 -10.43 -32.56 12.21
N GLU A 1015 -9.55 -33.29 12.88
CA GLU A 1015 -9.57 -33.47 14.34
C GLU A 1015 -9.04 -32.24 15.11
N HIS A 1016 -8.50 -31.24 14.42
CA HIS A 1016 -7.95 -30.05 15.05
C HIS A 1016 -8.82 -28.79 14.83
N ARG A 1017 -8.98 -27.99 15.90
CA ARG A 1017 -9.83 -26.80 15.92
C ARG A 1017 -9.47 -25.81 14.80
N GLY A 1018 -10.47 -25.42 14.02
CA GLY A 1018 -10.35 -24.46 12.92
C GLY A 1018 -10.08 -25.07 11.54
N TRP A 1019 -9.58 -26.31 11.43
CA TRP A 1019 -9.27 -26.91 10.12
C TRP A 1019 -10.48 -27.46 9.37
N LYS A 1020 -11.58 -27.82 10.06
CA LYS A 1020 -12.83 -28.25 9.40
C LYS A 1020 -13.39 -27.17 8.46
N GLN A 1021 -13.26 -25.89 8.84
CA GLN A 1021 -13.70 -24.76 8.02
C GLN A 1021 -12.74 -24.54 6.84
N VAL A 1022 -11.44 -24.46 7.11
CA VAL A 1022 -10.38 -24.25 6.11
C VAL A 1022 -10.43 -25.30 4.98
N LEU A 1023 -10.67 -26.57 5.31
CA LEU A 1023 -10.82 -27.64 4.32
C LEU A 1023 -12.11 -27.52 3.50
N ALA A 1024 -13.18 -26.96 4.06
CA ALA A 1024 -14.43 -26.70 3.33
C ALA A 1024 -14.30 -25.47 2.41
N ASP A 1025 -13.63 -24.42 2.87
CA ASP A 1025 -13.44 -23.17 2.11
C ASP A 1025 -12.56 -23.40 0.87
N ILE A 1026 -11.43 -24.10 1.02
CA ILE A 1026 -10.54 -24.44 -0.11
C ILE A 1026 -11.23 -25.39 -1.10
N ALA A 1027 -12.00 -26.37 -0.62
CA ALA A 1027 -12.79 -27.26 -1.48
C ALA A 1027 -13.88 -26.47 -2.24
N SER A 1028 -14.52 -25.49 -1.60
CA SER A 1028 -15.47 -24.59 -2.26
C SER A 1028 -14.80 -23.77 -3.37
N ALA A 1029 -13.62 -23.22 -3.12
CA ALA A 1029 -12.87 -22.47 -4.15
C ALA A 1029 -12.53 -23.35 -5.37
N ILE A 1030 -12.11 -24.60 -5.15
CA ILE A 1030 -11.84 -25.58 -6.21
C ILE A 1030 -13.11 -25.96 -6.99
N ILE A 1031 -14.27 -26.04 -6.33
CA ILE A 1031 -15.55 -26.31 -7.00
C ILE A 1031 -16.03 -25.09 -7.80
N THR A 1032 -15.83 -23.86 -7.30
CA THR A 1032 -16.11 -22.63 -8.05
C THR A 1032 -15.26 -22.53 -9.32
N LEU A 1033 -13.99 -22.95 -9.27
CA LEU A 1033 -13.15 -23.13 -10.46
C LEU A 1033 -13.74 -24.16 -11.43
N ALA A 1034 -14.24 -25.28 -10.91
CA ALA A 1034 -14.61 -26.43 -11.72
C ALA A 1034 -15.86 -26.28 -12.59
N THR A 1035 -16.80 -25.41 -12.21
CA THR A 1035 -18.10 -25.27 -12.90
C THR A 1035 -18.18 -24.07 -13.85
N GLY A 1036 -17.07 -23.35 -14.08
CA GLY A 1036 -17.03 -22.21 -15.01
C GLY A 1036 -18.06 -21.13 -14.69
N PHE A 1037 -18.30 -20.87 -13.38
CA PHE A 1037 -19.36 -20.00 -12.85
C PHE A 1037 -20.82 -20.39 -13.21
N SER A 1038 -21.06 -21.44 -14.00
CA SER A 1038 -22.41 -21.80 -14.48
C SER A 1038 -23.37 -22.28 -13.38
N THR A 1039 -22.87 -22.93 -12.32
CA THR A 1039 -23.70 -23.40 -11.20
C THR A 1039 -24.08 -22.30 -10.19
N TYR A 1040 -23.57 -21.08 -10.36
CA TYR A 1040 -23.88 -19.93 -9.50
C TYR A 1040 -25.39 -19.58 -9.50
N PHE A 1041 -26.10 -19.92 -10.58
CA PHE A 1041 -27.51 -19.58 -10.79
C PHE A 1041 -28.54 -20.58 -10.25
N VAL A 1042 -28.14 -21.76 -9.72
CA VAL A 1042 -29.10 -22.87 -9.50
C VAL A 1042 -29.42 -23.19 -8.03
N THR A 1043 -28.56 -22.86 -7.05
CA THR A 1043 -28.76 -23.37 -5.66
C THR A 1043 -28.76 -22.36 -4.52
N ASN A 1044 -28.42 -21.09 -4.76
CA ASN A 1044 -28.56 -19.94 -3.85
C ASN A 1044 -28.46 -20.24 -2.32
N ARG A 1045 -27.34 -20.85 -1.89
CA ARG A 1045 -27.11 -21.26 -0.49
C ARG A 1045 -25.66 -21.06 -0.06
N PHE A 1046 -25.36 -19.91 0.55
CA PHE A 1046 -24.31 -19.86 1.57
C PHE A 1046 -24.87 -20.37 2.90
N ARG A 1047 -24.13 -21.23 3.61
CA ARG A 1047 -24.40 -21.61 5.00
C ARG A 1047 -23.11 -21.54 5.81
N LEU A 1048 -23.06 -20.65 6.80
CA LEU A 1048 -22.06 -20.66 7.88
C LEU A 1048 -22.76 -20.83 9.24
N PHE A 1049 -23.37 -22.02 9.37
CA PHE A 1049 -23.79 -22.77 10.58
C PHE A 1049 -24.63 -22.10 11.70
N GLN A 1050 -25.72 -22.78 12.06
CA GLN A 1050 -26.02 -23.07 13.48
C GLN A 1050 -25.55 -24.49 13.84
N VAL A 1051 -25.18 -24.70 15.10
CA VAL A 1051 -24.43 -25.88 15.56
C VAL A 1051 -25.33 -27.07 15.88
N GLN A 1052 -25.23 -28.14 15.09
CA GLN A 1052 -24.91 -29.49 15.57
C GLN A 1052 -24.57 -30.44 14.40
N THR A 1053 -24.00 -31.59 14.74
CA THR A 1053 -23.42 -32.64 13.89
C THR A 1053 -24.14 -32.97 12.58
N ASP A 1054 -23.69 -32.37 11.46
CA ASP A 1054 -24.10 -32.76 10.09
C ASP A 1054 -22.99 -32.54 9.02
N ALA A 1055 -21.76 -32.26 9.48
CA ALA A 1055 -20.61 -32.00 8.60
C ALA A 1055 -19.98 -33.27 8.00
N GLU A 1056 -20.09 -34.41 8.69
CA GLU A 1056 -19.53 -35.69 8.20
C GLU A 1056 -20.38 -36.28 7.07
N LYS A 1057 -21.70 -36.06 7.10
CA LYS A 1057 -22.63 -36.49 6.05
C LYS A 1057 -22.41 -35.70 4.75
N LYS A 1058 -22.29 -34.37 4.85
CA LYS A 1058 -22.11 -33.48 3.70
C LYS A 1058 -20.76 -33.58 3.01
N LEU A 1059 -19.69 -33.92 3.74
CA LEU A 1059 -18.39 -34.20 3.10
C LEU A 1059 -18.36 -35.57 2.39
N LEU A 1060 -19.15 -36.55 2.84
CA LEU A 1060 -19.37 -37.81 2.11
C LEU A 1060 -20.16 -37.59 0.82
N ASP A 1061 -21.17 -36.70 0.85
CA ASP A 1061 -21.87 -36.26 -0.37
C ASP A 1061 -20.93 -35.46 -1.30
N LEU A 1062 -19.99 -34.68 -0.75
CA LEU A 1062 -18.98 -33.94 -1.52
C LEU A 1062 -18.00 -34.89 -2.22
N GLU A 1063 -17.50 -35.93 -1.54
CA GLU A 1063 -16.65 -36.97 -2.13
C GLU A 1063 -17.39 -37.75 -3.23
N LYS A 1064 -18.67 -38.08 -3.02
CA LYS A 1064 -19.51 -38.68 -4.07
C LYS A 1064 -19.69 -37.77 -5.28
N ASN A 1065 -19.91 -36.46 -5.06
CA ASN A 1065 -20.10 -35.51 -6.16
C ASN A 1065 -18.80 -35.23 -6.92
N ILE A 1066 -17.65 -35.25 -6.26
CA ILE A 1066 -16.35 -35.14 -6.93
C ILE A 1066 -16.07 -36.40 -7.78
N GLN A 1067 -16.46 -37.60 -7.30
CA GLN A 1067 -16.34 -38.84 -8.06
C GLN A 1067 -17.36 -39.00 -9.19
N SER A 1068 -18.55 -38.38 -9.12
CA SER A 1068 -19.53 -38.43 -10.22
C SER A 1068 -19.21 -37.46 -11.36
N ILE A 1069 -18.48 -36.37 -11.10
CA ILE A 1069 -18.03 -35.42 -12.13
C ILE A 1069 -17.01 -36.06 -13.10
N THR A 1070 -16.33 -37.14 -12.73
CA THR A 1070 -15.49 -37.91 -13.66
C THR A 1070 -16.26 -38.79 -14.66
N THR A 1071 -17.60 -38.79 -14.65
CA THR A 1071 -18.43 -39.60 -15.55
C THR A 1071 -19.69 -38.87 -16.02
N HIS A 1072 -19.54 -37.91 -16.94
CA HIS A 1072 -20.49 -37.38 -17.96
C HIS A 1072 -19.82 -36.10 -18.53
N ASP A 1073 -19.61 -35.88 -19.83
CA ASP A 1073 -20.08 -36.58 -21.03
C ASP A 1073 -19.00 -36.75 -22.12
N LYS A 1074 -19.36 -37.50 -23.17
CA LYS A 1074 -18.61 -37.69 -24.43
C LYS A 1074 -19.06 -36.71 -25.51
#